data_AF-A0A4Y2EQK1-F1
#
_entry.id   AF-A0A4Y2EQK1-F1
#
_cell.length_a   1.000
_cell.length_b   1.000
_cell.length_c   1.000
_cell.angle_alpha   90.00
_cell.angle_beta   90.00
_cell.angle_gamma   90.00
#
_symmetry.space_group_name_H-M   'P 1'
#
loop_
_entity.id
_entity.type
_entity.pdbx_description
1 polymer ?
#
loop_
_entity_poly.entity_id
_entity_poly.type
_entity_poly.pdbx_seq_one_letter_code
_entity_poly.pdbx_strand_id
1 'polypeptide(L)'
;MNLSRAVGYIIRNEQRRTERSQETVQESTIRRRIRNEADNRRRTKRVCIRNDVEEHNCGTMSEQCGFCGAVYWKEEKNTAHKYTKCCHDGKVQLPAFPDAPELLKVLLTENSPDAKNYRQRIREYNFAFAFASMGAQIKPPRGTGPYCYRLHGQVYHRVSPLYASDQHKESYGQLYIFDSSEATEKRLSNNQNCLQHVFEKLDFMLREINPFAQSYLQMHRLVQEHPTTSVKMVFLEDKNLDMRRYNAPTLCTEVAAIFVGDNGEPPANRDICVYPVGNTCQSISPLNQCCDPMTYPLLFPRGECSWNTGMEHVEERRTAKRTRVTQLQYYAYRLSQRNGFSILHNSGKLFQQYIVDAYVKTEGSRLHFLRQNQKDLRIELYRGLLDALECRAHNENIRTGKLIILPSSFQGSPRHMQQNYQDAMAMVRKFGKPDLFLTFTCNPSWSEILNSMEGVQRPEDRPDIIRGLPHAHILLTLDSESKIRTKDDIDKFVSAELPDPCTDLRLFQIVTKCMVHGPCGTININSPCMRDGQCCKSFPKQFKDDTEENVNGYPIYRRRATEPVQVGKYSIDNRWVVPYNPWLLKKFNAHINVEVCASVKSVKYLYKYVYKGHDAASVKIQKEGALDHDEILSFVEGRYVSAPEAMWRLNEFNLSHKSHTVVRLAVHLPQQQPIVYQDGQEAQAIERAALRKTTLTSWFELNKNDPSAHNISYSDIPQYYVFDKSTTNWKKRQRGGQNVIGRLPVVSILDSERYYLRMLLLRKSGAISFDDILTVNGLRCITFQQACQEYGLLRGDQQWHDALNEAAKFQSPRQLRMLFAMICGFGEVEDVPDLWVQHQVSLCEDFVHRYSEQTGPHYALADIEELLTSYNLSLQKLHLPTVDLPASVLERANFDV
;
A
#
# COMPACT_ATOMS: atom_id res chain seq x y z
N MET A 1 -34.01 13.98 27.14
CA MET A 1 -34.88 14.45 26.03
C MET A 1 -36.30 13.94 26.31
N ASN A 2 -37.31 14.82 26.30
CA ASN A 2 -38.67 14.52 26.84
C ASN A 2 -39.41 13.46 25.97
N LEU A 3 -39.95 12.40 26.59
CA LEU A 3 -40.50 11.21 25.91
C LEU A 3 -41.64 11.55 24.93
N SER A 4 -42.49 12.51 25.28
CA SER A 4 -43.58 13.00 24.41
C SER A 4 -43.08 13.62 23.11
N ARG A 5 -41.91 14.26 23.15
CA ARG A 5 -41.24 14.86 21.99
C ARG A 5 -40.61 13.82 21.08
N ALA A 6 -40.11 12.72 21.65
CA ALA A 6 -39.54 11.59 20.91
C ALA A 6 -40.64 10.79 20.19
N VAL A 7 -41.75 10.50 20.87
CA VAL A 7 -42.91 9.81 20.27
C VAL A 7 -43.54 10.66 19.17
N GLY A 8 -43.73 11.97 19.39
CA GLY A 8 -44.21 12.88 18.35
C GLY A 8 -43.24 13.06 17.17
N TYR A 9 -41.94 12.81 17.36
CA TYR A 9 -40.97 12.79 16.25
C TYR A 9 -41.07 11.51 15.42
N ILE A 10 -41.26 10.36 16.08
CA ILE A 10 -41.41 9.04 15.43
C ILE A 10 -42.68 8.99 14.57
N ILE A 11 -43.83 9.40 15.11
CA ILE A 11 -45.12 9.41 14.40
C ILE A 11 -45.04 10.30 13.14
N ARG A 12 -44.44 11.49 13.25
CA ARG A 12 -44.23 12.39 12.09
C ARG A 12 -43.26 11.83 11.07
N ASN A 13 -42.30 10.99 11.46
CA ASN A 13 -41.35 10.37 10.53
C ASN A 13 -41.96 9.16 9.81
N GLU A 14 -42.83 8.40 10.48
CA GLU A 14 -43.61 7.33 9.85
C GLU A 14 -44.62 7.89 8.85
N GLN A 15 -45.40 8.91 9.22
CA GLN A 15 -46.32 9.58 8.28
C GLN A 15 -45.58 10.09 7.03
N ARG A 16 -44.42 10.74 7.21
CA ARG A 16 -43.57 11.19 6.09
C ARG A 16 -42.93 10.06 5.29
N ARG A 17 -42.84 8.82 5.81
CA ARG A 17 -42.33 7.66 5.08
C ARG A 17 -43.44 7.03 4.24
N THR A 18 -44.64 6.94 4.79
CA THR A 18 -45.84 6.47 4.07
C THR A 18 -46.21 7.42 2.92
N GLU A 19 -46.16 8.74 3.16
CA GLU A 19 -46.34 9.76 2.12
C GLU A 19 -45.26 9.67 1.02
N ARG A 20 -44.02 9.26 1.36
CA ARG A 20 -42.91 9.08 0.40
C ARG A 20 -43.02 7.81 -0.44
N SER A 21 -43.65 6.76 0.08
CA SER A 21 -43.86 5.51 -0.68
C SER A 21 -44.95 5.63 -1.74
N GLN A 22 -45.79 6.67 -1.65
CA GLN A 22 -46.88 6.95 -2.58
C GLN A 22 -46.57 8.14 -3.51
N GLU A 23 -45.39 8.78 -3.36
CA GLU A 23 -44.99 9.99 -4.09
C GLU A 23 -44.56 9.64 -5.53
N THR A 24 -45.13 10.33 -6.53
CA THR A 24 -44.73 10.16 -7.94
C THR A 24 -43.36 10.81 -8.22
N VAL A 25 -42.72 10.42 -9.33
CA VAL A 25 -41.39 10.96 -9.71
C VAL A 25 -41.41 12.49 -9.84
N GLN A 26 -42.49 13.08 -10.35
CA GLN A 26 -42.64 14.54 -10.45
C GLN A 26 -42.79 15.22 -9.09
N GLU A 27 -43.60 14.68 -8.19
CA GLU A 27 -43.79 15.23 -6.83
C GLU A 27 -42.49 15.17 -6.01
N SER A 28 -41.74 14.06 -6.15
CA SER A 28 -40.43 13.92 -5.52
C SER A 28 -39.42 14.98 -5.99
N THR A 29 -39.52 15.37 -7.26
CA THR A 29 -38.67 16.39 -7.90
C THR A 29 -39.02 17.79 -7.41
N ILE A 30 -40.32 18.11 -7.32
CA ILE A 30 -40.81 19.41 -6.81
C ILE A 30 -40.44 19.59 -5.33
N ARG A 31 -40.63 18.56 -4.50
CA ARG A 31 -40.25 18.61 -3.09
C ARG A 31 -38.74 18.77 -2.91
N ARG A 32 -37.94 18.12 -3.75
CA ARG A 32 -36.48 18.29 -3.76
C ARG A 32 -36.09 19.73 -4.12
N ARG A 33 -36.79 20.35 -5.07
CA ARG A 33 -36.62 21.76 -5.45
C ARG A 33 -36.95 22.72 -4.30
N ILE A 34 -38.09 22.55 -3.64
CA ILE A 34 -38.52 23.38 -2.49
C ILE A 34 -37.55 23.23 -1.30
N ARG A 35 -37.07 22.01 -1.03
CA ARG A 35 -36.06 21.78 0.02
C ARG A 35 -34.73 22.46 -0.32
N ASN A 36 -34.29 22.36 -1.58
CA ASN A 36 -33.07 23.02 -2.04
C ASN A 36 -33.18 24.55 -1.91
N GLU A 37 -34.34 25.14 -2.22
CA GLU A 37 -34.58 26.59 -2.05
C GLU A 37 -34.60 27.02 -0.58
N ALA A 38 -35.22 26.23 0.30
CA ALA A 38 -35.25 26.50 1.74
C ALA A 38 -33.85 26.39 2.38
N ASP A 39 -33.05 25.41 1.97
CA ASP A 39 -31.65 25.25 2.40
C ASP A 39 -30.76 26.39 1.86
N ASN A 40 -30.96 26.81 0.61
CA ASN A 40 -30.24 27.95 0.02
C ASN A 40 -30.47 29.26 0.78
N ARG A 41 -31.71 29.52 1.24
CA ARG A 41 -32.00 30.71 2.08
C ARG A 41 -31.35 30.66 3.47
N ARG A 42 -31.07 29.46 4.01
CA ARG A 42 -30.35 29.30 5.30
C ARG A 42 -28.83 29.40 5.15
N ARG A 43 -28.28 29.04 3.98
CA ARG A 43 -26.84 29.05 3.66
C ARG A 43 -26.19 30.44 3.64
N THR A 44 -26.91 31.49 3.23
CA THR A 44 -26.36 32.86 3.09
C THR A 44 -25.87 33.47 4.40
N LYS A 45 -26.28 32.94 5.56
CA LYS A 45 -25.98 33.50 6.88
C LYS A 45 -24.76 32.89 7.62
N ARG A 46 -24.06 31.88 7.10
CA ARG A 46 -23.08 31.11 7.93
C ARG A 46 -21.69 30.79 7.36
N VAL A 47 -21.39 31.07 6.09
CA VAL A 47 -20.07 30.72 5.51
C VAL A 47 -19.22 31.97 5.28
N CYS A 48 -18.50 32.40 6.31
CA CYS A 48 -17.36 33.31 6.17
C CYS A 48 -16.08 32.48 6.00
N ILE A 49 -15.45 32.57 4.83
CA ILE A 49 -14.05 32.14 4.68
C ILE A 49 -13.23 33.16 5.47
N ARG A 50 -12.59 32.74 6.57
CA ARG A 50 -11.71 33.62 7.34
C ARG A 50 -10.50 33.98 6.46
N ASN A 51 -10.24 35.28 6.27
CA ASN A 51 -9.12 35.75 5.47
C ASN A 51 -7.76 35.55 6.17
N ASP A 52 -7.76 35.55 7.51
CA ASP A 52 -6.58 35.27 8.33
C ASP A 52 -6.46 33.76 8.58
N VAL A 53 -5.61 33.10 7.80
CA VAL A 53 -5.30 31.68 7.93
C VAL A 53 -3.84 31.53 8.35
N GLU A 54 -3.62 31.16 9.60
CA GLU A 54 -2.28 30.83 10.10
C GLU A 54 -1.75 29.56 9.44
N GLU A 55 -0.49 29.59 9.01
CA GLU A 55 0.20 28.40 8.46
C GLU A 55 0.23 27.28 9.50
N HIS A 56 0.09 26.03 9.06
CA HIS A 56 0.25 24.86 9.91
C HIS A 56 1.73 24.68 10.21
N ASN A 57 2.04 24.42 11.48
CA ASN A 57 3.40 24.18 11.95
C ASN A 57 3.36 23.07 13.01
N CYS A 58 4.14 22.01 12.81
CA CYS A 58 4.23 20.87 13.74
C CYS A 58 5.15 21.14 14.95
N GLY A 59 5.83 22.28 14.99
CA GLY A 59 6.85 22.62 15.98
C GLY A 59 8.17 21.87 15.75
N THR A 60 9.03 21.87 16.77
CA THR A 60 10.30 21.14 16.76
C THR A 60 10.13 19.69 17.22
N MET A 61 10.95 18.79 16.69
CA MET A 61 11.01 17.39 17.10
C MET A 61 11.76 17.24 18.43
N SER A 62 11.12 17.67 19.52
CA SER A 62 11.75 17.79 20.86
C SER A 62 11.14 16.85 21.92
N GLU A 63 10.01 16.23 21.62
CA GLU A 63 9.30 15.38 22.57
C GLU A 63 9.95 14.02 22.67
N GLN A 64 10.15 13.50 23.88
CA GLN A 64 10.92 12.27 24.08
C GLN A 64 10.06 11.08 24.46
N CYS A 65 10.40 9.91 23.92
CA CYS A 65 9.91 8.65 24.42
C CYS A 65 10.51 8.35 25.80
N GLY A 66 9.64 8.17 26.81
CA GLY A 66 10.05 7.89 28.19
C GLY A 66 10.75 6.54 28.43
N PHE A 67 10.92 5.70 27.40
CA PHE A 67 11.65 4.43 27.50
C PHE A 67 12.99 4.45 26.77
N CYS A 68 13.00 4.99 25.55
CA CYS A 68 14.11 4.80 24.60
C CYS A 68 14.87 6.10 24.30
N GLY A 69 14.37 7.25 24.77
CA GLY A 69 14.94 8.58 24.51
C GLY A 69 14.79 9.06 23.06
N ALA A 70 14.04 8.35 22.21
CA ALA A 70 13.80 8.80 20.84
C ALA A 70 12.95 10.06 20.83
N VAL A 71 13.27 10.96 19.90
CA VAL A 71 12.57 12.24 19.73
C VAL A 71 11.42 12.13 18.74
N TYR A 72 10.39 12.93 18.97
CA TYR A 72 9.11 12.94 18.25
C TYR A 72 8.60 14.38 18.07
N TRP A 73 7.73 14.58 17.09
CA TRP A 73 6.86 15.75 17.07
C TRP A 73 5.70 15.58 18.05
N LYS A 74 5.20 16.70 18.56
CA LYS A 74 4.09 16.74 19.54
C LYS A 74 2.86 15.94 19.10
N GLU A 75 2.52 16.03 17.82
CA GLU A 75 1.33 15.41 17.23
C GLU A 75 1.49 13.90 16.94
N GLU A 76 2.66 13.31 17.18
CA GLU A 76 2.88 11.86 16.96
C GLU A 76 2.43 10.96 18.12
N LYS A 77 1.82 11.55 19.16
CA LYS A 77 1.26 10.79 20.28
C LYS A 77 0.21 9.80 19.79
N ASN A 78 0.25 8.59 20.33
CA ASN A 78 -0.81 7.61 20.09
C ASN A 78 -2.10 8.00 20.84
N THR A 79 -3.16 7.20 20.68
CA THR A 79 -4.47 7.42 21.35
C THR A 79 -4.42 7.36 22.88
N ALA A 80 -3.33 6.84 23.46
CA ALA A 80 -3.06 6.83 24.89
C ALA A 80 -2.12 7.99 25.32
N HIS A 81 -1.92 8.98 24.45
CA HIS A 81 -1.04 10.13 24.64
C HIS A 81 0.44 9.78 24.90
N LYS A 82 0.93 8.67 24.33
CA LYS A 82 2.31 8.19 24.49
C LYS A 82 3.06 8.07 23.16
N TYR A 83 4.38 8.18 23.24
CA TYR A 83 5.33 7.89 22.15
C TYR A 83 5.84 6.45 22.27
N THR A 84 5.34 5.57 21.41
CA THR A 84 5.58 4.13 21.57
C THR A 84 6.20 3.45 20.36
N LYS A 85 6.30 4.10 19.19
CA LYS A 85 6.73 3.43 17.96
C LYS A 85 8.21 3.02 17.98
N CYS A 86 9.10 3.79 18.62
CA CYS A 86 10.55 3.50 18.65
C CYS A 86 10.88 2.17 19.33
N CYS A 87 10.19 1.82 20.41
CA CYS A 87 10.54 0.71 21.29
C CYS A 87 9.35 -0.21 21.58
N HIS A 88 8.23 0.00 20.89
CA HIS A 88 6.97 -0.70 21.10
C HIS A 88 6.50 -0.66 22.55
N ASP A 89 6.45 0.55 23.12
CA ASP A 89 6.09 0.80 24.52
C ASP A 89 7.06 0.06 25.46
N GLY A 90 8.36 0.30 25.31
CA GLY A 90 9.43 -0.24 26.16
C GLY A 90 9.74 -1.73 25.97
N LYS A 91 9.07 -2.43 25.05
CA LYS A 91 9.31 -3.87 24.80
C LYS A 91 10.68 -4.15 24.23
N VAL A 92 11.21 -3.23 23.44
CA VAL A 92 12.51 -3.34 22.80
C VAL A 92 13.50 -2.41 23.50
N GLN A 93 14.60 -3.00 23.97
CA GLN A 93 15.74 -2.31 24.51
C GLN A 93 16.98 -2.94 23.88
N LEU A 94 17.67 -2.18 23.04
CA LEU A 94 18.90 -2.62 22.36
C LEU A 94 20.10 -1.87 22.95
N PRO A 95 21.31 -2.47 22.93
CA PRO A 95 22.55 -1.77 23.28
C PRO A 95 22.70 -0.47 22.50
N ALA A 96 23.23 0.58 23.12
CA ALA A 96 23.50 1.84 22.44
C ALA A 96 24.43 1.62 21.24
N PHE A 97 24.26 2.43 20.19
CA PHE A 97 25.23 2.43 19.09
C PHE A 97 26.56 2.98 19.63
N PRO A 98 27.71 2.34 19.37
CA PRO A 98 29.00 2.90 19.75
C PRO A 98 29.20 4.28 19.12
N ASP A 99 29.96 5.14 19.80
CA ASP A 99 30.34 6.42 19.23
C ASP A 99 31.08 6.23 17.91
N ALA A 100 30.64 6.97 16.89
CA ALA A 100 31.26 6.92 15.58
C ALA A 100 32.73 7.36 15.66
N PRO A 101 33.65 6.68 14.95
CA PRO A 101 35.03 7.13 14.81
C PRO A 101 35.10 8.58 14.35
N GLU A 102 36.06 9.34 14.90
CA GLU A 102 36.17 10.78 14.64
C GLU A 102 36.35 11.09 13.15
N LEU A 103 37.11 10.26 12.44
CA LEU A 103 37.26 10.35 10.98
C LEU A 103 35.90 10.34 10.26
N LEU A 104 34.98 9.44 10.65
CA LEU A 104 33.65 9.37 10.02
C LEU A 104 32.79 10.56 10.40
N LYS A 105 32.87 11.07 11.64
CA LYS A 105 32.17 12.31 12.04
C LYS A 105 32.62 13.49 11.17
N VAL A 106 33.93 13.67 11.02
CA VAL A 106 34.53 14.70 10.16
C VAL A 106 34.05 14.58 8.72
N LEU A 107 34.19 13.39 8.12
CA LEU A 107 33.80 13.15 6.73
C LEU A 107 32.28 13.32 6.48
N LEU A 108 31.44 13.08 7.48
CA LEU A 108 29.98 13.20 7.37
C LEU A 108 29.46 14.62 7.66
N THR A 109 30.18 15.45 8.42
CA THR A 109 29.65 16.75 8.90
C THR A 109 30.39 17.96 8.33
N GLU A 110 31.70 17.86 8.08
CA GLU A 110 32.50 19.01 7.65
C GLU A 110 32.32 19.35 6.17
N ASN A 111 32.76 20.55 5.77
CA ASN A 111 32.63 21.05 4.39
C ASN A 111 33.95 21.01 3.59
N SER A 112 34.93 20.21 4.04
CA SER A 112 36.21 20.03 3.35
C SER A 112 36.05 19.29 2.00
N PRO A 113 37.02 19.40 1.06
CA PRO A 113 37.00 18.64 -0.18
C PRO A 113 36.88 17.12 0.02
N ASP A 114 37.63 16.57 0.97
CA ASP A 114 37.58 15.16 1.40
C ASP A 114 36.16 14.77 1.81
N ALA A 115 35.56 15.55 2.71
CA ALA A 115 34.24 15.28 3.26
C ALA A 115 33.13 15.41 2.21
N LYS A 116 33.23 16.40 1.31
CA LYS A 116 32.32 16.54 0.15
C LYS A 116 32.40 15.35 -0.78
N ASN A 117 33.61 14.93 -1.17
CA ASN A 117 33.80 13.77 -2.03
C ASN A 117 33.28 12.50 -1.35
N TYR A 118 33.63 12.28 -0.08
CA TYR A 118 33.14 11.17 0.72
C TYR A 118 31.62 11.09 0.72
N ARG A 119 30.90 12.16 1.09
CA ARG A 119 29.43 12.14 1.09
C ARG A 119 28.82 11.92 -0.30
N GLN A 120 29.41 12.51 -1.33
CA GLN A 120 28.92 12.33 -2.70
C GLN A 120 29.08 10.89 -3.20
N ARG A 121 30.16 10.21 -2.77
CA ARG A 121 30.62 8.88 -3.20
C ARG A 121 30.54 7.81 -2.10
N ILE A 122 29.81 8.07 -1.01
CA ILE A 122 29.82 7.23 0.21
C ILE A 122 29.50 5.75 -0.06
N ARG A 123 28.67 5.48 -1.07
CA ARG A 123 28.31 4.12 -1.50
C ARG A 123 29.48 3.39 -2.17
N GLU A 124 30.30 4.12 -2.95
CA GLU A 124 31.52 3.61 -3.60
C GLU A 124 32.58 3.30 -2.53
N TYR A 125 32.79 4.22 -1.57
CA TYR A 125 33.66 3.97 -0.42
C TYR A 125 33.21 2.75 0.40
N ASN A 126 31.92 2.67 0.76
CA ASN A 126 31.42 1.54 1.53
C ASN A 126 31.60 0.22 0.80
N PHE A 127 31.29 0.19 -0.50
CA PHE A 127 31.45 -1.00 -1.33
C PHE A 127 32.90 -1.47 -1.41
N ALA A 128 33.85 -0.54 -1.52
CA ALA A 128 35.28 -0.84 -1.57
C ALA A 128 35.85 -1.42 -0.26
N PHE A 129 35.16 -1.23 0.86
CA PHE A 129 35.53 -1.75 2.17
C PHE A 129 34.66 -2.90 2.68
N ALA A 130 33.56 -3.23 1.99
CA ALA A 130 32.63 -4.27 2.42
C ALA A 130 33.28 -5.65 2.43
N PHE A 131 32.81 -6.53 3.32
CA PHE A 131 33.22 -7.94 3.37
C PHE A 131 32.27 -8.83 2.59
N ALA A 132 31.03 -8.37 2.43
CA ALA A 132 29.99 -9.01 1.63
C ALA A 132 29.52 -8.09 0.50
N SER A 133 29.30 -8.69 -0.66
CA SER A 133 28.63 -8.05 -1.79
C SER A 133 27.13 -7.97 -1.56
N MET A 134 26.50 -6.90 -2.04
CA MET A 134 25.04 -6.78 -2.15
C MET A 134 24.65 -6.72 -3.63
N GLY A 135 24.13 -7.83 -4.15
CA GLY A 135 23.56 -7.92 -5.49
C GLY A 135 22.12 -7.40 -5.51
N ALA A 136 21.87 -6.37 -6.30
CA ALA A 136 20.53 -5.77 -6.45
C ALA A 136 20.37 -5.11 -7.82
N GLN A 137 19.14 -5.10 -8.35
CA GLN A 137 18.83 -4.33 -9.55
C GLN A 137 18.46 -2.88 -9.17
N ILE A 138 19.48 -2.02 -9.13
CA ILE A 138 19.33 -0.61 -8.78
C ILE A 138 18.82 0.15 -10.00
N LYS A 139 17.80 0.99 -9.82
CA LYS A 139 17.19 1.78 -10.90
C LYS A 139 17.18 3.25 -10.53
N PRO A 140 17.76 4.14 -11.36
CA PRO A 140 17.73 5.57 -11.07
C PRO A 140 16.29 6.08 -11.01
N PRO A 141 16.00 7.12 -10.21
CA PRO A 141 14.70 7.80 -10.26
C PRO A 141 14.45 8.34 -11.67
N ARG A 142 13.18 8.32 -12.12
CA ARG A 142 12.82 8.84 -13.45
C ARG A 142 12.77 10.37 -13.40
N GLY A 143 13.41 11.04 -14.36
CA GLY A 143 13.34 12.50 -14.52
C GLY A 143 14.37 13.28 -13.69
N THR A 144 14.07 14.55 -13.41
CA THR A 144 14.96 15.53 -12.74
C THR A 144 14.68 15.68 -11.23
N GLY A 145 13.96 14.75 -10.63
CA GLY A 145 13.61 14.79 -9.20
C GLY A 145 14.83 14.59 -8.28
N PRO A 146 14.68 14.89 -6.98
CA PRO A 146 15.74 14.69 -6.00
C PRO A 146 16.17 13.22 -5.94
N TYR A 147 17.41 12.98 -5.49
CA TYR A 147 17.96 11.63 -5.40
C TYR A 147 17.11 10.75 -4.47
N CYS A 148 16.77 9.55 -4.95
CA CYS A 148 16.12 8.51 -4.16
C CYS A 148 16.68 7.15 -4.55
N TYR A 149 17.21 6.41 -3.58
CA TYR A 149 17.59 5.03 -3.77
C TYR A 149 16.34 4.20 -4.06
N ARG A 150 16.40 3.43 -5.14
CA ARG A 150 15.29 2.60 -5.61
C ARG A 150 15.82 1.26 -6.12
N LEU A 151 15.21 0.21 -5.60
CA LEU A 151 15.51 -1.18 -5.92
C LEU A 151 14.34 -1.80 -6.69
N HIS A 152 14.67 -2.68 -7.63
CA HIS A 152 13.72 -3.57 -8.31
C HIS A 152 14.03 -5.02 -7.95
N GLY A 153 13.02 -5.83 -7.64
CA GLY A 153 13.20 -7.26 -7.35
C GLY A 153 13.76 -7.58 -5.96
N GLN A 154 14.69 -8.53 -5.92
CA GLN A 154 15.32 -9.08 -4.71
C GLN A 154 16.74 -8.55 -4.49
N VAL A 155 17.19 -8.67 -3.24
CA VAL A 155 18.59 -8.47 -2.83
C VAL A 155 19.20 -9.83 -2.51
N TYR A 156 20.49 -9.96 -2.82
CA TYR A 156 21.29 -11.12 -2.41
C TYR A 156 22.59 -10.64 -1.81
N HIS A 157 23.01 -11.25 -0.71
CA HIS A 157 24.27 -10.93 -0.06
C HIS A 157 25.22 -12.10 -0.23
N ARG A 158 26.44 -11.85 -0.72
CA ARG A 158 27.40 -12.93 -0.97
C ARG A 158 28.79 -12.61 -0.46
N VAL A 159 29.47 -13.63 0.06
CA VAL A 159 30.86 -13.59 0.48
C VAL A 159 31.72 -14.41 -0.47
N SER A 160 32.84 -13.83 -0.87
CA SER A 160 33.82 -14.49 -1.73
C SER A 160 34.82 -15.32 -0.90
N PRO A 161 35.46 -16.34 -1.51
CA PRO A 161 36.66 -16.97 -0.94
C PRO A 161 37.77 -15.95 -0.62
N LEU A 162 38.76 -16.35 0.18
CA LEU A 162 39.86 -15.48 0.61
C LEU A 162 40.74 -15.02 -0.56
N TYR A 163 41.08 -15.94 -1.47
CA TYR A 163 41.83 -15.64 -2.69
C TYR A 163 40.90 -15.65 -3.90
N ALA A 164 41.17 -14.77 -4.87
CA ALA A 164 40.43 -14.75 -6.12
C ALA A 164 40.84 -15.92 -7.01
N SER A 165 39.87 -16.46 -7.76
CA SER A 165 40.13 -17.39 -8.87
C SER A 165 40.52 -16.61 -10.14
N ASP A 166 41.24 -17.24 -11.07
CA ASP A 166 41.69 -16.63 -12.35
C ASP A 166 40.58 -15.93 -13.17
N GLN A 167 39.30 -16.25 -12.93
CA GLN A 167 38.15 -15.66 -13.63
C GLN A 167 37.60 -14.36 -13.01
N HIS A 168 38.05 -13.95 -11.81
CA HIS A 168 37.49 -12.80 -11.07
C HIS A 168 38.58 -11.94 -10.44
N LYS A 169 38.41 -10.61 -10.48
CA LYS A 169 39.30 -9.65 -9.79
C LYS A 169 39.04 -9.64 -8.28
N GLU A 170 40.08 -9.34 -7.50
CA GLU A 170 40.00 -9.24 -6.06
C GLU A 170 39.07 -8.11 -5.63
N SER A 171 38.19 -8.40 -4.67
CA SER A 171 37.20 -7.43 -4.18
C SER A 171 36.74 -7.74 -2.77
N TYR A 172 36.08 -6.76 -2.13
CA TYR A 172 35.49 -6.89 -0.80
C TYR A 172 36.52 -7.30 0.27
N GLY A 173 36.20 -8.31 1.09
CA GLY A 173 37.04 -8.82 2.18
C GLY A 173 38.45 -9.25 1.72
N GLN A 174 38.61 -9.65 0.46
CA GLN A 174 39.90 -10.06 -0.11
C GLN A 174 40.91 -8.92 -0.08
N LEU A 175 40.48 -7.66 -0.14
CA LEU A 175 41.38 -6.51 -0.18
C LEU A 175 42.12 -6.27 1.15
N TYR A 176 41.67 -6.88 2.25
CA TYR A 176 42.34 -6.73 3.54
C TYR A 176 43.57 -7.62 3.71
N ILE A 177 43.81 -8.59 2.81
CA ILE A 177 44.99 -9.46 2.87
C ILE A 177 46.25 -8.80 2.27
N PHE A 178 46.07 -7.82 1.39
CA PHE A 178 47.15 -7.04 0.80
C PHE A 178 47.66 -5.99 1.80
N ASP A 179 48.85 -5.45 1.54
CA ASP A 179 49.32 -4.27 2.25
C ASP A 179 48.38 -3.06 1.98
N SER A 180 48.47 -2.04 2.84
CA SER A 180 47.55 -0.90 2.77
C SER A 180 47.66 -0.11 1.46
N SER A 181 48.86 -0.01 0.89
CA SER A 181 49.12 0.73 -0.36
C SER A 181 48.54 -0.02 -1.55
N GLU A 182 48.84 -1.31 -1.68
CA GLU A 182 48.34 -2.17 -2.76
C GLU A 182 46.81 -2.29 -2.68
N ALA A 183 46.26 -2.47 -1.48
CA ALA A 183 44.80 -2.50 -1.28
C ALA A 183 44.16 -1.19 -1.75
N THR A 184 44.79 -0.05 -1.47
CA THR A 184 44.30 1.27 -1.89
C THR A 184 44.36 1.44 -3.40
N GLU A 185 45.44 1.03 -4.07
CA GLU A 185 45.54 1.04 -5.53
C GLU A 185 44.45 0.18 -6.19
N LYS A 186 44.23 -1.03 -5.67
CA LYS A 186 43.15 -1.92 -6.14
C LYS A 186 41.78 -1.27 -5.94
N ARG A 187 41.52 -0.62 -4.81
CA ARG A 187 40.26 0.12 -4.56
C ARG A 187 40.07 1.29 -5.53
N LEU A 188 41.12 2.07 -5.77
CA LEU A 188 41.09 3.21 -6.70
C LEU A 188 40.83 2.78 -8.14
N SER A 189 41.41 1.67 -8.59
CA SER A 189 41.22 1.15 -9.94
C SER A 189 39.74 0.93 -10.30
N ASN A 190 38.92 0.54 -9.30
CA ASN A 190 37.49 0.31 -9.43
C ASN A 190 36.63 1.54 -9.07
N ASN A 191 37.23 2.59 -8.48
CA ASN A 191 36.53 3.75 -7.92
C ASN A 191 37.25 5.07 -8.28
N GLN A 192 37.40 5.35 -9.57
CA GLN A 192 38.20 6.47 -10.11
C GLN A 192 37.78 7.87 -9.63
N ASN A 193 36.55 8.03 -9.13
CA ASN A 193 36.03 9.30 -8.63
C ASN A 193 36.22 9.50 -7.11
N CYS A 194 36.76 8.49 -6.42
CA CYS A 194 37.12 8.55 -5.00
C CYS A 194 38.55 9.08 -4.83
N LEU A 195 38.86 9.57 -3.63
CA LEU A 195 40.13 10.18 -3.29
C LEU A 195 41.01 9.16 -2.56
N GLN A 196 42.26 9.04 -3.03
CA GLN A 196 43.26 8.13 -2.48
C GLN A 196 43.46 8.33 -0.97
N HIS A 197 43.70 9.57 -0.54
CA HIS A 197 43.93 9.86 0.88
C HIS A 197 42.72 9.54 1.78
N VAL A 198 41.49 9.53 1.24
CA VAL A 198 40.31 9.10 2.01
C VAL A 198 40.30 7.58 2.16
N PHE A 199 40.66 6.84 1.10
CA PHE A 199 40.83 5.38 1.20
C PHE A 199 41.91 5.00 2.22
N GLU A 200 43.07 5.65 2.20
CA GLU A 200 44.17 5.37 3.14
C GLU A 200 43.72 5.58 4.60
N LYS A 201 43.07 6.72 4.89
CA LYS A 201 42.53 7.01 6.23
C LYS A 201 41.48 5.99 6.68
N LEU A 202 40.58 5.57 5.78
CA LEU A 202 39.52 4.60 6.08
C LEU A 202 40.08 3.18 6.25
N ASP A 203 41.07 2.78 5.43
CA ASP A 203 41.72 1.47 5.51
C ASP A 203 42.48 1.32 6.82
N PHE A 204 43.25 2.34 7.21
CA PHE A 204 43.94 2.39 8.49
C PHE A 204 42.94 2.21 9.65
N MET A 205 41.88 3.03 9.67
CA MET A 205 40.84 2.96 10.69
C MET A 205 40.19 1.57 10.77
N LEU A 206 39.75 1.00 9.65
CA LEU A 206 39.04 -0.28 9.65
C LEU A 206 39.95 -1.46 10.01
N ARG A 207 41.21 -1.48 9.59
CA ARG A 207 42.15 -2.54 10.01
C ARG A 207 42.42 -2.51 11.52
N GLU A 208 42.40 -1.32 12.13
CA GLU A 208 42.58 -1.16 13.57
C GLU A 208 41.35 -1.61 14.36
N ILE A 209 40.14 -1.20 13.98
CA ILE A 209 38.95 -1.32 14.83
C ILE A 209 37.94 -2.38 14.37
N ASN A 210 38.04 -2.91 13.15
CA ASN A 210 37.04 -3.82 12.59
C ASN A 210 37.43 -5.30 12.77
N PRO A 211 36.65 -6.11 13.50
CA PRO A 211 36.99 -7.51 13.77
C PRO A 211 36.95 -8.39 12.51
N PHE A 212 36.14 -8.06 11.50
CA PHE A 212 36.12 -8.78 10.23
C PHE A 212 37.44 -8.56 9.48
N ALA A 213 37.94 -7.32 9.41
CA ALA A 213 39.24 -7.02 8.80
C ALA A 213 40.38 -7.81 9.46
N GLN A 214 40.38 -7.86 10.79
CA GLN A 214 41.36 -8.61 11.57
C GLN A 214 41.26 -10.13 11.30
N SER A 215 40.03 -10.67 11.17
CA SER A 215 39.79 -12.09 10.89
C SER A 215 40.32 -12.51 9.51
N TYR A 216 40.09 -11.69 8.47
CA TYR A 216 40.63 -11.93 7.13
C TYR A 216 42.18 -11.94 7.13
N LEU A 217 42.80 -10.99 7.84
CA LEU A 217 44.25 -10.91 7.97
C LEU A 217 44.83 -12.12 8.72
N GLN A 218 44.16 -12.56 9.80
CA GLN A 218 44.54 -13.74 10.57
C GLN A 218 44.43 -15.03 9.73
N MET A 219 43.34 -15.19 8.97
CA MET A 219 43.17 -16.33 8.06
C MET A 219 44.28 -16.38 7.01
N HIS A 220 44.63 -15.23 6.43
CA HIS A 220 45.73 -15.14 5.47
C HIS A 220 47.06 -15.59 6.07
N ARG A 221 47.42 -15.11 7.28
CA ARG A 221 48.66 -15.52 7.96
C ARG A 221 48.70 -17.03 8.21
N LEU A 222 47.60 -17.61 8.71
CA LEU A 222 47.53 -19.06 8.98
C LEU A 222 47.65 -19.91 7.70
N VAL A 223 47.09 -19.45 6.58
CA VAL A 223 47.27 -20.14 5.29
C VAL A 223 48.72 -20.08 4.81
N GLN A 224 49.42 -18.96 5.03
CA GLN A 224 50.83 -18.81 4.69
C GLN A 224 51.74 -19.66 5.60
N GLU A 225 51.43 -19.73 6.89
CA GLU A 225 52.17 -20.53 7.89
C GLU A 225 51.93 -22.03 7.72
N HIS A 226 50.76 -22.44 7.22
CA HIS A 226 50.37 -23.84 7.05
C HIS A 226 49.78 -24.14 5.65
N PRO A 227 50.58 -24.09 4.57
CA PRO A 227 50.08 -24.18 3.18
C PRO A 227 49.39 -25.49 2.83
N THR A 228 49.75 -26.59 3.51
CA THR A 228 49.24 -27.94 3.26
C THR A 228 48.00 -28.29 4.07
N THR A 229 47.56 -27.41 4.98
CA THR A 229 46.47 -27.69 5.92
C THR A 229 45.17 -27.03 5.47
N SER A 230 44.03 -27.71 5.64
CA SER A 230 42.72 -27.11 5.33
C SER A 230 42.41 -26.02 6.36
N VAL A 231 42.48 -24.76 5.95
CA VAL A 231 42.07 -23.60 6.75
C VAL A 231 40.67 -23.17 6.32
N LYS A 232 39.76 -22.93 7.27
CA LYS A 232 38.42 -22.37 6.98
C LYS A 232 38.05 -21.34 8.03
N MET A 233 37.54 -20.17 7.63
CA MET A 233 37.04 -19.15 8.54
C MET A 233 35.51 -19.21 8.61
N VAL A 234 34.96 -19.25 9.81
CA VAL A 234 33.51 -19.35 10.04
C VAL A 234 33.08 -18.27 11.01
N PHE A 235 32.12 -17.44 10.59
CA PHE A 235 31.49 -16.48 11.48
C PHE A 235 30.48 -17.19 12.38
N LEU A 236 30.63 -17.04 13.70
CA LEU A 236 29.86 -17.73 14.71
C LEU A 236 28.51 -17.03 14.96
N GLU A 237 27.41 -17.77 14.94
CA GLU A 237 26.18 -17.36 15.64
C GLU A 237 26.29 -17.81 17.09
N ASP A 238 26.81 -16.96 17.98
CA ASP A 238 26.81 -17.30 19.40
C ASP A 238 25.40 -17.12 19.98
N LYS A 239 24.74 -18.23 20.30
CA LYS A 239 23.43 -18.26 20.95
C LYS A 239 23.48 -17.92 22.44
N ASN A 240 24.68 -17.86 23.04
CA ASN A 240 24.90 -17.67 24.47
C ASN A 240 25.45 -16.27 24.83
N LEU A 241 25.68 -15.39 23.85
CA LEU A 241 25.98 -13.97 24.12
C LEU A 241 24.71 -13.27 24.62
N ASP A 242 24.54 -13.24 25.94
CA ASP A 242 23.56 -12.39 26.61
C ASP A 242 23.87 -10.91 26.31
N MET A 243 23.14 -10.34 25.35
CA MET A 243 23.27 -8.95 24.92
C MET A 243 23.03 -7.91 26.04
N ARG A 244 22.56 -8.33 27.22
CA ARG A 244 22.37 -7.45 28.39
C ARG A 244 23.64 -7.27 29.24
N ARG A 245 24.72 -8.01 28.95
CA ARG A 245 26.05 -7.77 29.55
C ARG A 245 26.90 -6.94 28.59
N TYR A 246 27.62 -5.96 29.12
CA TYR A 246 28.55 -5.09 28.40
C TYR A 246 29.73 -5.87 27.83
N ASN A 247 29.50 -6.62 26.75
CA ASN A 247 30.55 -7.28 25.97
C ASN A 247 30.50 -6.70 24.55
N ALA A 248 31.19 -5.59 24.31
CA ALA A 248 31.66 -5.33 22.95
C ALA A 248 32.62 -6.48 22.59
N PRO A 249 32.57 -7.07 21.37
CA PRO A 249 33.50 -8.13 21.01
C PRO A 249 34.92 -7.58 21.13
N THR A 250 35.66 -8.04 22.14
CA THR A 250 37.01 -7.52 22.45
C THR A 250 38.11 -8.40 21.88
N LEU A 251 37.76 -9.57 21.33
CA LEU A 251 38.69 -10.55 20.78
C LEU A 251 38.27 -11.01 19.38
N CYS A 252 39.24 -11.15 18.46
CA CYS A 252 39.05 -11.69 17.10
C CYS A 252 38.30 -13.05 17.10
N THR A 253 38.51 -13.86 18.14
CA THR A 253 37.95 -15.20 18.32
C THR A 253 36.45 -15.22 18.63
N GLU A 254 35.84 -14.09 19.01
CA GLU A 254 34.40 -14.01 19.33
C GLU A 254 33.53 -13.80 18.09
N VAL A 255 34.07 -13.20 17.02
CA VAL A 255 33.33 -12.91 15.78
C VAL A 255 33.50 -14.01 14.73
N ALA A 256 34.72 -14.54 14.60
CA ALA A 256 35.05 -15.62 13.67
C ALA A 256 35.94 -16.68 14.32
N ALA A 257 35.66 -17.95 14.03
CA ALA A 257 36.54 -19.06 14.36
C ALA A 257 37.26 -19.53 13.08
N ILE A 258 38.59 -19.66 13.13
CA ILE A 258 39.40 -20.21 12.04
C ILE A 258 39.78 -21.65 12.42
N PHE A 259 39.35 -22.61 11.61
CA PHE A 259 39.62 -24.03 11.80
C PHE A 259 40.82 -24.46 10.95
N VAL A 260 41.74 -25.25 11.54
CA VAL A 260 42.96 -25.78 10.92
C VAL A 260 43.03 -27.28 11.23
N GLY A 261 43.02 -28.18 10.23
CA GLY A 261 43.20 -29.62 10.44
C GLY A 261 43.05 -30.49 9.17
N ASP A 262 43.40 -31.78 9.29
CA ASP A 262 43.49 -32.74 8.16
C ASP A 262 42.14 -33.05 7.49
N ASN A 263 41.03 -33.04 8.25
CA ASN A 263 39.66 -33.17 7.71
C ASN A 263 38.82 -31.88 7.86
N GLY A 264 39.23 -30.93 8.71
CA GLY A 264 38.75 -29.54 8.78
C GLY A 264 37.26 -29.25 8.55
N GLU A 265 36.33 -30.17 8.84
CA GLU A 265 34.91 -29.93 8.56
C GLU A 265 34.32 -28.96 9.58
N PRO A 266 33.76 -27.82 9.14
CA PRO A 266 33.04 -26.95 10.05
C PRO A 266 31.80 -27.69 10.58
N PRO A 267 31.32 -27.40 11.81
CA PRO A 267 30.09 -28.00 12.33
C PRO A 267 28.91 -27.81 11.36
N ALA A 268 28.05 -28.81 11.19
CA ALA A 268 27.01 -28.88 10.16
C ALA A 268 25.97 -27.73 10.14
N ASN A 269 25.94 -26.86 11.15
CA ASN A 269 24.97 -25.76 11.30
C ASN A 269 25.69 -24.40 11.35
N ARG A 270 26.22 -23.91 10.22
CA ARG A 270 26.87 -22.58 10.13
C ARG A 270 26.40 -21.83 8.87
N ASP A 271 26.09 -20.55 9.05
CA ASP A 271 25.49 -19.70 8.01
C ASP A 271 26.51 -19.01 7.08
N ILE A 272 27.77 -18.83 7.51
CA ILE A 272 28.81 -18.15 6.70
C ILE A 272 30.17 -18.84 6.88
N CYS A 273 30.69 -19.43 5.79
CA CYS A 273 32.00 -20.08 5.74
C CYS A 273 32.85 -19.49 4.60
N VAL A 274 34.03 -18.97 4.92
CA VAL A 274 35.00 -18.47 3.95
C VAL A 274 36.10 -19.51 3.76
N TYR A 275 36.30 -19.89 2.50
CA TYR A 275 37.35 -20.84 2.08
C TYR A 275 38.56 -20.09 1.52
N PRO A 276 39.79 -20.62 1.65
CA PRO A 276 40.99 -20.03 1.06
C PRO A 276 40.84 -19.92 -0.46
N VAL A 277 40.50 -21.03 -1.11
CA VAL A 277 40.28 -21.14 -2.55
C VAL A 277 38.93 -21.79 -2.78
N GLY A 278 38.14 -21.28 -3.72
CA GLY A 278 36.85 -21.86 -4.09
C GLY A 278 36.30 -21.23 -5.36
N ASN A 279 35.50 -21.99 -6.11
CA ASN A 279 34.92 -21.52 -7.38
C ASN A 279 33.56 -20.84 -7.21
N THR A 280 33.01 -20.76 -5.99
CA THR A 280 31.66 -20.22 -5.75
C THR A 280 31.61 -19.27 -4.55
N CYS A 281 30.94 -18.13 -4.71
CA CYS A 281 30.60 -17.24 -3.60
C CYS A 281 29.47 -17.85 -2.77
N GLN A 282 29.53 -17.71 -1.45
CA GLN A 282 28.48 -18.18 -0.54
C GLN A 282 27.43 -17.10 -0.28
N SER A 283 26.15 -17.48 -0.24
CA SER A 283 25.07 -16.56 0.12
C SER A 283 24.99 -16.40 1.64
N ILE A 284 24.86 -15.16 2.12
CA ILE A 284 24.54 -14.89 3.52
C ILE A 284 23.02 -14.91 3.70
N SER A 285 22.54 -15.58 4.75
CA SER A 285 21.14 -15.52 5.14
C SER A 285 20.75 -14.08 5.56
N PRO A 286 19.64 -13.53 5.07
CA PRO A 286 19.11 -12.24 5.54
C PRO A 286 18.76 -12.19 7.04
N LEU A 287 18.70 -13.36 7.69
CA LEU A 287 18.44 -13.51 9.13
C LEU A 287 19.72 -13.54 9.97
N ASN A 288 20.90 -13.57 9.32
CA ASN A 288 22.18 -13.67 9.99
C ASN A 288 22.62 -12.31 10.53
N GLN A 289 23.08 -12.29 11.78
CA GLN A 289 23.47 -11.05 12.47
C GLN A 289 24.65 -10.32 11.83
N CYS A 290 25.53 -11.02 11.10
CA CYS A 290 26.68 -10.45 10.42
C CYS A 290 26.33 -9.83 9.06
N CYS A 291 25.11 -10.03 8.54
CA CYS A 291 24.71 -9.56 7.21
C CYS A 291 24.88 -8.03 7.05
N ASP A 292 24.32 -7.23 7.97
CA ASP A 292 24.44 -5.77 7.89
C ASP A 292 25.88 -5.26 8.08
N PRO A 293 26.62 -5.64 9.14
CA PRO A 293 27.98 -5.11 9.33
C PRO A 293 28.99 -5.57 8.28
N MET A 294 28.84 -6.76 7.69
CA MET A 294 29.68 -7.19 6.56
C MET A 294 29.35 -6.43 5.26
N THR A 295 28.12 -5.96 5.09
CA THR A 295 27.67 -5.22 3.89
C THR A 295 27.90 -3.71 4.01
N TYR A 296 27.79 -3.16 5.22
CA TYR A 296 27.87 -1.72 5.51
C TYR A 296 28.94 -1.40 6.56
N PRO A 297 30.22 -1.72 6.33
CA PRO A 297 31.29 -1.49 7.32
C PRO A 297 31.45 -0.01 7.69
N LEU A 298 31.04 0.94 6.84
CA LEU A 298 31.10 2.36 7.17
C LEU A 298 29.90 2.83 8.02
N LEU A 299 28.84 2.02 8.15
CA LEU A 299 27.76 2.24 9.13
C LEU A 299 28.00 1.47 10.44
N PHE A 300 28.75 0.37 10.36
CA PHE A 300 29.08 -0.53 11.46
C PHE A 300 30.60 -0.75 11.55
N PRO A 301 31.39 0.30 11.85
CA PRO A 301 32.85 0.27 11.75
C PRO A 301 33.50 -0.73 12.70
N ARG A 302 32.85 -1.07 13.82
CA ARG A 302 33.35 -2.05 14.80
C ARG A 302 32.71 -3.43 14.62
N GLY A 303 31.97 -3.65 13.54
CA GLY A 303 31.32 -4.93 13.25
C GLY A 303 30.13 -5.22 14.15
N GLU A 304 29.40 -4.18 14.57
CA GLU A 304 28.27 -4.30 15.48
C GLU A 304 27.19 -5.23 14.92
N CYS A 305 26.85 -6.27 15.69
CA CYS A 305 25.88 -7.29 15.27
C CYS A 305 24.50 -6.68 15.00
N SER A 306 23.87 -7.15 13.91
CA SER A 306 22.52 -6.77 13.54
C SER A 306 21.47 -7.65 14.22
N TRP A 307 20.22 -7.58 13.74
CA TRP A 307 19.13 -8.38 14.28
C TRP A 307 19.43 -9.88 14.19
N ASN A 308 19.07 -10.64 15.23
CA ASN A 308 19.12 -12.09 15.23
C ASN A 308 17.84 -12.69 15.84
N THR A 309 17.60 -13.96 15.55
CA THR A 309 16.39 -14.66 16.00
C THR A 309 16.32 -14.85 17.51
N GLY A 310 17.45 -14.76 18.23
CA GLY A 310 17.57 -14.92 19.68
C GLY A 310 17.18 -13.69 20.50
N MET A 311 17.05 -12.51 19.87
CA MET A 311 16.74 -11.27 20.59
C MET A 311 15.38 -11.33 21.30
N GLU A 312 15.37 -11.03 22.60
CA GLU A 312 14.17 -11.12 23.43
C GLU A 312 13.68 -9.73 23.89
N HIS A 313 12.36 -9.60 24.06
CA HIS A 313 11.77 -8.42 24.68
C HIS A 313 12.26 -8.22 26.13
N VAL A 314 12.13 -7.01 26.65
CA VAL A 314 12.28 -6.72 28.09
C VAL A 314 11.35 -7.65 28.88
N GLU A 315 11.89 -8.32 29.90
CA GLU A 315 11.24 -9.44 30.58
C GLU A 315 9.87 -9.07 31.15
N GLU A 316 9.80 -7.95 31.85
CA GLU A 316 8.58 -7.37 32.43
C GLU A 316 7.48 -7.02 31.41
N ARG A 317 7.85 -6.90 30.12
CA ARG A 317 6.95 -6.52 29.02
C ARG A 317 6.71 -7.65 28.01
N ARG A 318 7.24 -8.84 28.28
CA ARG A 318 6.94 -10.05 27.50
C ARG A 318 5.47 -10.42 27.67
N THR A 319 4.92 -11.04 26.63
CA THR A 319 3.61 -11.69 26.72
C THR A 319 3.81 -13.18 26.52
N ALA A 320 2.91 -14.00 27.09
CA ALA A 320 2.95 -15.47 26.94
C ALA A 320 3.03 -15.94 25.46
N LYS A 321 2.59 -15.10 24.51
CA LYS A 321 2.59 -15.41 23.07
C LYS A 321 3.72 -14.74 22.27
N ARG A 322 4.37 -13.70 22.80
CA ARG A 322 5.40 -12.92 22.09
C ARG A 322 6.52 -12.52 23.03
N THR A 323 7.60 -13.28 22.97
CA THR A 323 8.81 -13.10 23.77
C THR A 323 9.98 -12.51 23.00
N ARG A 324 9.98 -12.58 21.66
CA ARG A 324 11.12 -12.18 20.82
C ARG A 324 10.91 -10.87 20.06
N VAL A 325 12.01 -10.15 19.86
CA VAL A 325 12.09 -8.94 19.05
C VAL A 325 12.06 -9.32 17.58
N THR A 326 11.13 -8.75 16.82
CA THR A 326 11.05 -8.92 15.36
C THR A 326 11.99 -7.96 14.62
N GLN A 327 12.33 -8.27 13.36
CA GLN A 327 13.12 -7.38 12.49
C GLN A 327 12.51 -5.98 12.38
N LEU A 328 11.18 -5.87 12.24
CA LEU A 328 10.49 -4.56 12.20
C LEU A 328 10.76 -3.75 13.47
N GLN A 329 10.58 -4.35 14.64
CA GLN A 329 10.79 -3.65 15.91
C GLN A 329 12.27 -3.29 16.13
N TYR A 330 13.20 -4.13 15.67
CA TYR A 330 14.64 -3.84 15.70
C TYR A 330 14.98 -2.63 14.84
N TYR A 331 14.54 -2.62 13.57
CA TYR A 331 14.83 -1.52 12.66
C TYR A 331 14.10 -0.23 13.09
N ALA A 332 12.85 -0.31 13.55
CA ALA A 332 12.14 0.85 14.13
C ALA A 332 12.94 1.47 15.30
N TYR A 333 13.51 0.64 16.19
CA TYR A 333 14.34 1.14 17.29
C TYR A 333 15.64 1.78 16.81
N ARG A 334 16.34 1.15 15.86
CA ARG A 334 17.63 1.62 15.33
C ARG A 334 17.51 2.87 14.47
N LEU A 335 16.41 3.01 13.74
CA LEU A 335 16.12 4.12 12.83
C LEU A 335 15.38 5.28 13.51
N SER A 336 15.02 5.16 14.79
CA SER A 336 14.45 6.28 15.54
C SER A 336 15.53 7.28 15.92
N GLN A 337 15.33 8.56 15.59
CA GLN A 337 16.22 9.65 15.99
C GLN A 337 16.30 9.76 17.52
N ARG A 338 17.50 9.99 18.03
CA ARG A 338 17.79 10.32 19.44
C ARG A 338 18.69 11.55 19.49
N ASN A 339 18.82 12.14 20.66
CA ASN A 339 19.78 13.22 20.87
C ASN A 339 21.22 12.69 20.68
N GLY A 340 22.06 13.45 19.96
CA GLY A 340 23.45 13.10 19.69
C GLY A 340 23.71 12.68 18.24
N PHE A 341 24.99 12.54 17.90
CA PHE A 341 25.41 12.20 16.55
C PHE A 341 25.00 10.78 16.18
N SER A 342 24.25 10.64 15.08
CA SER A 342 23.89 9.34 14.52
C SER A 342 24.62 9.11 13.20
N ILE A 343 25.48 8.09 13.15
CA ILE A 343 26.13 7.67 11.89
C ILE A 343 25.11 7.30 10.81
N LEU A 344 24.00 6.64 11.17
CA LEU A 344 22.95 6.23 10.25
C LEU A 344 22.30 7.44 9.56
N HIS A 345 21.65 8.32 10.32
CA HIS A 345 20.96 9.51 9.81
C HIS A 345 21.88 10.50 9.07
N ASN A 346 23.18 10.52 9.35
CA ASN A 346 24.15 11.38 8.66
C ASN A 346 24.71 10.79 7.36
N SER A 347 24.45 9.51 7.05
CA SER A 347 25.08 8.80 5.92
C SER A 347 24.36 8.94 4.56
N GLY A 348 23.33 9.79 4.48
CA GLY A 348 22.65 10.20 3.23
C GLY A 348 22.37 9.06 2.24
N LYS A 349 23.06 9.02 1.10
CA LYS A 349 22.85 7.99 0.06
C LYS A 349 23.08 6.56 0.57
N LEU A 350 24.02 6.35 1.49
CA LEU A 350 24.28 5.03 2.08
C LEU A 350 23.17 4.64 3.07
N PHE A 351 22.67 5.62 3.84
CA PHE A 351 21.51 5.43 4.73
C PHE A 351 20.28 4.98 3.94
N GLN A 352 19.98 5.66 2.82
CA GLN A 352 18.88 5.27 1.94
C GLN A 352 19.00 3.82 1.42
N GLN A 353 20.22 3.39 1.04
CA GLN A 353 20.46 2.02 0.61
C GLN A 353 20.22 1.02 1.76
N TYR A 354 20.78 1.30 2.95
CA TYR A 354 20.63 0.45 4.13
C TYR A 354 19.16 0.25 4.53
N ILE A 355 18.34 1.32 4.48
CA ILE A 355 16.91 1.24 4.80
C ILE A 355 16.17 0.34 3.82
N VAL A 356 16.44 0.48 2.51
CA VAL A 356 15.79 -0.36 1.49
C VAL A 356 16.19 -1.81 1.67
N ASP A 357 17.47 -2.09 1.92
CA ASP A 357 17.96 -3.43 2.21
C ASP A 357 17.26 -4.03 3.46
N ALA A 358 17.26 -3.29 4.57
CA ALA A 358 16.58 -3.68 5.82
C ALA A 358 15.10 -4.03 5.60
N TYR A 359 14.37 -3.21 4.83
CA TYR A 359 12.96 -3.51 4.51
C TYR A 359 12.82 -4.74 3.63
N VAL A 360 13.62 -4.88 2.56
CA VAL A 360 13.51 -6.02 1.64
C VAL A 360 13.85 -7.33 2.35
N LYS A 361 14.82 -7.34 3.27
CA LYS A 361 15.11 -8.52 4.12
C LYS A 361 13.95 -8.85 5.05
N THR A 362 13.35 -7.83 5.67
CA THR A 362 12.18 -8.00 6.56
C THR A 362 10.95 -8.52 5.80
N GLU A 363 10.67 -7.95 4.63
CA GLU A 363 9.58 -8.38 3.76
C GLU A 363 9.84 -9.77 3.19
N GLY A 364 11.06 -10.05 2.74
CA GLY A 364 11.49 -11.35 2.24
C GLY A 364 11.29 -12.46 3.26
N SER A 365 11.60 -12.21 4.53
CA SER A 365 11.36 -13.15 5.63
C SER A 365 9.86 -13.44 5.82
N ARG A 366 9.00 -12.42 5.72
CA ARG A 366 7.54 -12.58 5.77
C ARG A 366 7.02 -13.36 4.56
N LEU A 367 7.50 -13.04 3.37
CA LEU A 367 7.13 -13.75 2.13
C LEU A 367 7.59 -15.21 2.16
N HIS A 368 8.78 -15.48 2.68
CA HIS A 368 9.27 -16.85 2.87
C HIS A 368 8.34 -17.63 3.80
N PHE A 369 7.94 -17.05 4.95
CA PHE A 369 6.95 -17.67 5.83
C PHE A 369 5.65 -17.95 5.07
N LEU A 370 5.11 -16.98 4.34
CA LEU A 370 3.88 -17.19 3.57
C LEU A 370 4.01 -18.33 2.56
N ARG A 371 5.16 -18.42 1.88
CA ARG A 371 5.45 -19.48 0.90
C ARG A 371 5.49 -20.87 1.53
N GLN A 372 6.08 -21.01 2.72
CA GLN A 372 6.20 -22.31 3.40
C GLN A 372 4.91 -22.76 4.10
N ASN A 373 4.02 -21.81 4.44
CA ASN A 373 2.83 -22.08 5.27
C ASN A 373 1.53 -21.94 4.46
N GLN A 374 1.54 -22.23 3.15
CA GLN A 374 0.36 -22.08 2.28
C GLN A 374 -0.86 -22.90 2.77
N LYS A 375 -0.63 -24.12 3.29
CA LYS A 375 -1.69 -24.97 3.85
C LYS A 375 -2.35 -24.31 5.07
N ASP A 376 -1.55 -23.75 5.98
CA ASP A 376 -2.08 -23.06 7.17
C ASP A 376 -2.81 -21.76 6.83
N LEU A 377 -2.48 -21.14 5.70
CA LEU A 377 -3.12 -19.94 5.17
C LEU A 377 -4.42 -20.22 4.42
N ARG A 378 -4.76 -21.50 4.21
CA ARG A 378 -6.03 -21.98 3.69
C ARG A 378 -6.38 -21.49 2.30
N ILE A 379 -5.41 -21.61 1.42
CA ILE A 379 -5.53 -21.16 0.05
C ILE A 379 -6.60 -21.93 -0.73
N GLU A 380 -6.94 -23.14 -0.29
CA GLU A 380 -8.01 -23.98 -0.84
C GLU A 380 -9.41 -23.35 -0.72
N LEU A 381 -9.60 -22.39 0.18
CA LEU A 381 -10.86 -21.63 0.28
C LEU A 381 -11.07 -20.63 -0.87
N TYR A 382 -10.07 -20.43 -1.73
CA TYR A 382 -10.18 -19.62 -2.94
C TYR A 382 -10.74 -20.41 -4.13
N ARG A 383 -11.85 -21.13 -3.90
CA ARG A 383 -12.47 -22.05 -4.87
C ARG A 383 -12.64 -21.44 -6.26
N GLY A 384 -13.19 -20.22 -6.36
CA GLY A 384 -13.35 -19.55 -7.66
C GLY A 384 -12.03 -19.18 -8.38
N LEU A 385 -10.90 -19.07 -7.69
CA LEU A 385 -9.59 -18.90 -8.32
C LEU A 385 -9.02 -20.24 -8.78
N LEU A 386 -9.19 -21.29 -7.97
CA LEU A 386 -8.81 -22.66 -8.33
C LEU A 386 -9.55 -23.14 -9.57
N ASP A 387 -10.88 -23.01 -9.57
CA ASP A 387 -11.73 -23.37 -10.71
C ASP A 387 -11.29 -22.63 -11.98
N ALA A 388 -10.98 -21.34 -11.89
CA ALA A 388 -10.51 -20.54 -13.03
C ALA A 388 -9.14 -20.99 -13.56
N LEU A 389 -8.20 -21.34 -12.66
CA LEU A 389 -6.89 -21.84 -13.04
C LEU A 389 -6.98 -23.25 -13.65
N GLU A 390 -7.85 -24.10 -13.12
CA GLU A 390 -8.12 -25.44 -13.66
C GLU A 390 -8.78 -25.37 -15.04
N CYS A 391 -9.78 -24.50 -15.24
CA CYS A 391 -10.37 -24.25 -16.54
C CYS A 391 -9.32 -23.75 -17.55
N ARG A 392 -8.45 -22.82 -17.15
CA ARG A 392 -7.36 -22.33 -18.02
C ARG A 392 -6.40 -23.45 -18.38
N ALA A 393 -5.96 -24.22 -17.39
CA ALA A 393 -5.04 -25.33 -17.60
C ALA A 393 -5.65 -26.39 -18.55
N HIS A 394 -6.94 -26.69 -18.37
CA HIS A 394 -7.70 -27.58 -19.26
C HIS A 394 -7.77 -27.03 -20.70
N ASN A 395 -8.09 -25.75 -20.87
CA ASN A 395 -8.15 -25.10 -22.19
C ASN A 395 -6.78 -25.08 -22.90
N GLU A 396 -5.70 -24.90 -22.14
CA GLU A 396 -4.32 -24.90 -22.65
C GLU A 396 -3.71 -26.33 -22.72
N ASN A 397 -4.48 -27.37 -22.38
CA ASN A 397 -4.06 -28.77 -22.37
C ASN A 397 -2.82 -29.05 -21.49
N ILE A 398 -2.70 -28.33 -20.38
CA ILE A 398 -1.62 -28.41 -19.39
C ILE A 398 -2.17 -28.74 -18.00
N ARG A 399 -1.33 -29.24 -17.09
CA ARG A 399 -1.70 -29.46 -15.68
C ARG A 399 -1.50 -28.20 -14.84
N THR A 400 -2.31 -28.04 -13.80
CA THR A 400 -2.06 -27.02 -12.77
C THR A 400 -0.78 -27.36 -12.00
N GLY A 401 0.17 -26.41 -11.97
CA GLY A 401 1.45 -26.52 -11.29
C GLY A 401 1.38 -26.08 -9.82
N LYS A 402 2.47 -25.47 -9.33
CA LYS A 402 2.55 -24.96 -7.96
C LYS A 402 1.68 -23.73 -7.77
N LEU A 403 0.83 -23.75 -6.75
CA LEU A 403 -0.01 -22.63 -6.35
C LEU A 403 0.55 -21.93 -5.10
N ILE A 404 1.02 -20.68 -5.27
CA ILE A 404 1.44 -19.79 -4.18
C ILE A 404 0.62 -18.51 -4.24
N ILE A 405 -0.07 -18.24 -3.14
CA ILE A 405 -1.15 -17.26 -3.04
C ILE A 405 -0.85 -16.31 -1.87
N LEU A 406 -0.88 -15.00 -2.11
CA LEU A 406 -0.66 -13.97 -1.09
C LEU A 406 -1.97 -13.64 -0.32
N PRO A 407 -2.08 -13.93 0.99
CA PRO A 407 -3.33 -13.75 1.72
C PRO A 407 -3.74 -12.28 1.85
N SER A 408 -5.01 -12.03 2.18
CA SER A 408 -5.53 -10.67 2.40
C SER A 408 -4.89 -9.91 3.58
N SER A 409 -4.20 -10.63 4.47
CA SER A 409 -3.41 -10.07 5.57
C SER A 409 -2.07 -9.48 5.09
N PHE A 410 -1.61 -9.85 3.89
CA PHE A 410 -0.43 -9.26 3.29
C PHE A 410 -0.80 -7.97 2.56
N GLN A 411 -0.23 -6.85 3.02
CA GLN A 411 -0.57 -5.54 2.49
C GLN A 411 -0.04 -5.37 1.06
N GLY A 412 -0.95 -5.15 0.10
CA GLY A 412 -0.64 -5.08 -1.33
C GLY A 412 -1.02 -6.33 -2.12
N SER A 413 -1.44 -7.41 -1.45
CA SER A 413 -1.97 -8.59 -2.15
C SER A 413 -3.28 -8.27 -2.88
N PRO A 414 -3.62 -8.95 -3.99
CA PRO A 414 -4.86 -8.69 -4.73
C PRO A 414 -6.11 -8.66 -3.83
N ARG A 415 -6.18 -9.57 -2.86
CA ARG A 415 -7.29 -9.68 -1.91
C ARG A 415 -7.29 -8.57 -0.86
N HIS A 416 -6.13 -8.12 -0.37
CA HIS A 416 -6.05 -6.95 0.51
C HIS A 416 -6.63 -5.70 -0.17
N MET A 417 -6.30 -5.54 -1.45
CA MET A 417 -6.69 -4.40 -2.26
C MET A 417 -8.19 -4.43 -2.56
N GLN A 418 -8.70 -5.60 -2.97
CA GLN A 418 -10.13 -5.86 -3.15
C GLN A 418 -10.94 -5.53 -1.89
N GLN A 419 -10.45 -5.95 -0.73
CA GLN A 419 -11.08 -5.64 0.55
C GLN A 419 -11.12 -4.14 0.84
N ASN A 420 -10.02 -3.41 0.58
CA ASN A 420 -9.99 -1.98 0.81
C ASN A 420 -11.00 -1.23 -0.08
N TYR A 421 -11.08 -1.61 -1.35
CA TYR A 421 -12.04 -1.07 -2.29
C TYR A 421 -13.49 -1.34 -1.85
N GLN A 422 -13.82 -2.58 -1.50
CA GLN A 422 -15.16 -2.94 -1.05
C GLN A 422 -15.57 -2.17 0.21
N ASP A 423 -14.64 -1.96 1.15
CA ASP A 423 -14.89 -1.15 2.34
C ASP A 423 -15.15 0.32 1.96
N ALA A 424 -14.42 0.89 1.00
CA ALA A 424 -14.69 2.24 0.51
C ALA A 424 -16.06 2.34 -0.18
N MET A 425 -16.46 1.33 -0.95
CA MET A 425 -17.79 1.31 -1.56
C MET A 425 -18.93 1.16 -0.55
N ALA A 426 -18.71 0.48 0.57
CA ALA A 426 -19.68 0.47 1.66
C ALA A 426 -19.90 1.88 2.24
N MET A 427 -18.83 2.69 2.34
CA MET A 427 -18.96 4.11 2.72
C MET A 427 -19.73 4.90 1.67
N VAL A 428 -19.43 4.71 0.38
CA VAL A 428 -20.15 5.37 -0.73
C VAL A 428 -21.63 5.00 -0.75
N ARG A 429 -21.97 3.74 -0.49
CA ARG A 429 -23.37 3.29 -0.38
C ARG A 429 -24.10 4.00 0.76
N LYS A 430 -23.43 4.24 1.88
CA LYS A 430 -24.02 4.89 3.06
C LYS A 430 -24.11 6.41 2.93
N PHE A 431 -23.08 7.06 2.39
CA PHE A 431 -22.94 8.53 2.42
C PHE A 431 -23.04 9.20 1.04
N GLY A 432 -23.20 8.42 -0.02
CA GLY A 432 -23.16 8.88 -1.40
C GLY A 432 -21.73 8.99 -1.95
N LYS A 433 -21.62 9.52 -3.17
CA LYS A 433 -20.31 9.78 -3.80
C LYS A 433 -19.47 10.77 -2.96
N PRO A 434 -18.12 10.67 -3.01
CA PRO A 434 -17.26 11.74 -2.53
C PRO A 434 -17.56 13.06 -3.23
N ASP A 435 -17.28 14.18 -2.57
CA ASP A 435 -17.48 15.52 -3.11
C ASP A 435 -16.17 16.15 -3.59
N LEU A 436 -15.06 15.88 -2.89
CA LEU A 436 -13.74 16.41 -3.23
C LEU A 436 -12.70 15.29 -3.34
N PHE A 437 -11.82 15.42 -4.33
CA PHE A 437 -10.62 14.62 -4.50
C PHE A 437 -9.40 15.54 -4.38
N LEU A 438 -8.62 15.34 -3.33
CA LEU A 438 -7.43 16.12 -3.06
C LEU A 438 -6.21 15.29 -3.43
N THR A 439 -5.27 15.95 -4.10
CA THR A 439 -3.93 15.43 -4.30
C THR A 439 -2.95 16.38 -3.63
N PHE A 440 -2.45 15.95 -2.47
CA PHE A 440 -1.57 16.72 -1.61
C PHE A 440 -0.12 16.29 -1.83
N THR A 441 0.75 17.23 -2.17
CA THR A 441 2.20 17.02 -2.27
C THR A 441 2.90 17.93 -1.28
N CYS A 442 3.62 17.35 -0.31
CA CYS A 442 4.32 18.09 0.74
C CYS A 442 5.37 19.06 0.19
N ASN A 443 5.60 20.14 0.94
CA ASN A 443 6.62 21.13 0.65
C ASN A 443 7.89 20.80 1.48
N PRO A 444 9.03 20.48 0.84
CA PRO A 444 10.25 20.12 1.55
C PRO A 444 10.88 21.31 2.29
N SER A 445 10.43 22.54 2.01
CA SER A 445 10.86 23.76 2.68
C SER A 445 10.06 24.11 3.93
N TRP A 446 9.20 23.20 4.41
CA TRP A 446 8.51 23.41 5.69
C TRP A 446 9.49 23.53 6.85
N SER A 447 9.20 24.45 7.77
CA SER A 447 10.10 24.78 8.88
C SER A 447 10.41 23.58 9.77
N GLU A 448 9.44 22.71 10.05
CA GLU A 448 9.59 21.50 10.84
C GLU A 448 10.56 20.48 10.21
N ILE A 449 10.67 20.46 8.87
CA ILE A 449 11.62 19.61 8.15
C ILE A 449 13.00 20.24 8.26
N LEU A 450 13.13 21.52 7.90
CA LEU A 450 14.41 22.22 7.87
C LEU A 450 15.06 22.33 9.26
N ASN A 451 14.25 22.57 10.29
CA ASN A 451 14.69 22.65 11.69
C ASN A 451 15.18 21.28 12.24
N SER A 452 14.87 20.19 11.55
CA SER A 452 15.28 18.83 11.93
C SER A 452 16.51 18.32 11.16
N MET A 453 17.07 19.15 10.26
CA MET A 453 18.30 18.86 9.54
C MET A 453 19.52 19.34 10.34
N GLU A 454 20.60 18.57 10.32
CA GLU A 454 21.87 18.93 10.97
C GLU A 454 22.97 19.20 9.94
N GLY A 455 23.76 20.26 10.14
CA GLY A 455 24.94 20.56 9.34
C GLY A 455 24.66 20.69 7.84
N VAL A 456 25.22 19.77 7.06
CA VAL A 456 25.15 19.75 5.58
C VAL A 456 24.05 18.81 5.03
N GLN A 457 23.20 18.27 5.90
CA GLN A 457 22.07 17.42 5.48
C GLN A 457 21.09 18.19 4.61
N ARG A 458 20.50 17.47 3.64
CA ARG A 458 19.39 17.97 2.84
C ARG A 458 18.15 17.12 3.11
N PRO A 459 16.93 17.64 2.89
CA PRO A 459 15.72 16.87 3.11
C PRO A 459 15.74 15.50 2.42
N GLU A 460 16.21 15.41 1.17
CA GLU A 460 16.27 14.13 0.45
C GLU A 460 17.17 13.08 1.11
N ASP A 461 18.14 13.48 1.93
CA ASP A 461 19.04 12.58 2.64
C ASP A 461 18.37 11.94 3.88
N ARG A 462 17.19 12.43 4.29
CA ARG A 462 16.43 12.02 5.49
C ARG A 462 15.07 11.38 5.17
N PRO A 463 15.05 10.13 4.65
CA PRO A 463 13.82 9.41 4.32
C PRO A 463 12.93 9.08 5.55
N ASP A 464 13.47 9.22 6.76
CA ASP A 464 12.77 9.12 8.05
C ASP A 464 11.91 10.34 8.37
N ILE A 465 12.27 11.51 7.82
CA ILE A 465 11.52 12.76 7.99
C ILE A 465 10.63 13.00 6.78
N ILE A 466 11.18 12.85 5.56
CA ILE A 466 10.42 13.09 4.32
C ILE A 466 10.26 11.82 3.50
N ARG A 467 9.04 11.62 3.00
CA ARG A 467 8.72 10.52 2.09
C ARG A 467 8.98 10.93 0.62
N GLY A 468 10.20 11.38 0.26
CA GLY A 468 10.40 12.08 -1.01
C GLY A 468 9.64 13.41 -1.03
N LEU A 469 8.85 13.73 -2.06
CA LEU A 469 7.75 14.70 -1.92
C LEU A 469 6.50 13.91 -1.48
N PRO A 470 6.19 13.75 -0.16
CA PRO A 470 5.07 12.94 0.28
C PRO A 470 3.79 13.31 -0.45
N HIS A 471 3.18 12.30 -1.05
CA HIS A 471 2.01 12.43 -1.91
C HIS A 471 0.84 11.66 -1.31
N ALA A 472 -0.29 12.32 -1.12
CA ALA A 472 -1.51 11.71 -0.62
C ALA A 472 -2.67 11.99 -1.57
N HIS A 473 -3.43 10.93 -1.86
CA HIS A 473 -4.73 11.04 -2.52
C HIS A 473 -5.82 10.89 -1.47
N ILE A 474 -6.70 11.89 -1.34
CA ILE A 474 -7.69 11.97 -0.27
C ILE A 474 -9.07 12.19 -0.90
N LEU A 475 -10.03 11.34 -0.53
CA LEU A 475 -11.44 11.53 -0.89
C LEU A 475 -12.21 12.05 0.33
N LEU A 476 -12.91 13.16 0.16
CA LEU A 476 -13.73 13.77 1.20
C LEU A 476 -15.20 13.69 0.83
N THR A 477 -16.02 13.26 1.80
CA THR A 477 -17.48 13.34 1.72
C THR A 477 -17.93 14.38 2.73
N LEU A 478 -18.46 15.49 2.22
CA LEU A 478 -18.94 16.62 3.00
C LEU A 478 -20.31 16.29 3.62
N ASP A 479 -20.60 16.92 4.75
CA ASP A 479 -21.93 16.87 5.35
C ASP A 479 -22.97 17.46 4.37
N SER A 480 -24.21 16.99 4.50
CA SER A 480 -25.39 17.42 3.76
C SER A 480 -25.53 18.94 3.61
N GLU A 481 -25.20 19.72 4.64
CA GLU A 481 -25.26 21.19 4.61
C GLU A 481 -24.15 21.80 3.73
N SER A 482 -22.99 21.14 3.64
CA SER A 482 -21.79 21.59 2.93
C SER A 482 -21.61 20.94 1.56
N LYS A 483 -22.56 20.11 1.10
CA LYS A 483 -22.51 19.47 -0.23
C LYS A 483 -22.41 20.52 -1.35
N ILE A 484 -21.52 20.28 -2.30
CA ILE A 484 -21.36 21.08 -3.52
C ILE A 484 -22.46 20.64 -4.51
N ARG A 485 -23.38 21.55 -4.85
CA ARG A 485 -24.54 21.23 -5.70
C ARG A 485 -24.69 22.12 -6.93
N THR A 486 -24.06 23.28 -6.94
CA THR A 486 -24.16 24.27 -8.02
C THR A 486 -22.79 24.72 -8.49
N LYS A 487 -22.73 25.39 -9.64
CA LYS A 487 -21.52 26.05 -10.15
C LYS A 487 -20.99 27.10 -9.17
N ASP A 488 -21.88 27.88 -8.56
CA ASP A 488 -21.51 28.87 -7.53
C ASP A 488 -20.90 28.21 -6.29
N ASP A 489 -21.41 27.04 -5.89
CA ASP A 489 -20.81 26.26 -4.80
C ASP A 489 -19.37 25.83 -5.19
N ILE A 490 -19.14 25.41 -6.43
CA ILE A 490 -17.80 25.04 -6.92
C ILE A 490 -16.86 26.24 -6.83
N ASP A 491 -17.22 27.36 -7.43
CA ASP A 491 -16.41 28.58 -7.49
C ASP A 491 -16.12 29.19 -6.10
N LYS A 492 -16.97 28.88 -5.12
CA LYS A 492 -16.76 29.27 -3.72
C LYS A 492 -15.65 28.48 -3.03
N PHE A 493 -15.43 27.22 -3.41
CA PHE A 493 -14.47 26.33 -2.75
C PHE A 493 -13.23 26.04 -3.60
N VAL A 494 -13.31 26.14 -4.92
CA VAL A 494 -12.24 25.79 -5.84
C VAL A 494 -12.02 26.94 -6.81
N SER A 495 -10.77 27.40 -6.92
CA SER A 495 -10.32 28.36 -7.91
C SER A 495 -9.31 27.69 -8.84
N ALA A 496 -9.31 28.10 -10.10
CA ALA A 496 -8.28 27.77 -11.07
C ALA A 496 -7.69 29.05 -11.69
N GLU A 497 -7.71 30.14 -10.95
CA GLU A 497 -7.25 31.47 -11.36
C GLU A 497 -6.09 31.95 -10.49
N LEU A 498 -5.23 32.81 -11.04
CA LEU A 498 -4.22 33.55 -10.30
C LEU A 498 -4.93 34.52 -9.33
N PRO A 499 -4.58 34.53 -8.04
CA PRO A 499 -5.07 35.53 -7.10
C PRO A 499 -4.61 36.93 -7.48
N ASP A 500 -5.36 37.96 -7.10
CA ASP A 500 -4.92 39.34 -7.26
C ASP A 500 -3.87 39.68 -6.17
N PRO A 501 -2.60 39.97 -6.54
CA PRO A 501 -1.55 40.28 -5.57
C PRO A 501 -1.82 41.55 -4.74
N CYS A 502 -2.65 42.48 -5.22
CA CYS A 502 -3.07 43.66 -4.46
C CYS A 502 -4.01 43.31 -3.30
N THR A 503 -4.75 42.19 -3.43
CA THR A 503 -5.70 41.73 -2.41
C THR A 503 -5.14 40.62 -1.52
N ASP A 504 -4.31 39.73 -2.08
CA ASP A 504 -3.81 38.55 -1.38
C ASP A 504 -2.44 38.11 -1.93
N LEU A 505 -1.42 38.92 -1.66
CA LEU A 505 -0.05 38.68 -2.09
C LEU A 505 0.46 37.29 -1.64
N ARG A 506 0.09 36.85 -0.42
CA ARG A 506 0.51 35.56 0.11
C ARG A 506 -0.05 34.40 -0.70
N LEU A 507 -1.36 34.41 -1.01
CA LEU A 507 -1.94 33.36 -1.85
C LEU A 507 -1.37 33.41 -3.27
N PHE A 508 -1.16 34.60 -3.83
CA PHE A 508 -0.54 34.76 -5.15
C PHE A 508 0.85 34.10 -5.21
N GLN A 509 1.69 34.33 -4.20
CA GLN A 509 3.02 33.72 -4.08
C GLN A 509 2.94 32.18 -3.97
N ILE A 510 1.99 31.64 -3.20
CA ILE A 510 1.81 30.20 -3.06
C ILE A 510 1.32 29.59 -4.39
N VAL A 511 0.33 30.20 -5.05
CA VAL A 511 -0.24 29.70 -6.31
C VAL A 511 0.81 29.72 -7.43
N THR A 512 1.55 30.82 -7.58
CA THR A 512 2.61 30.93 -8.60
C THR A 512 3.76 29.94 -8.36
N LYS A 513 4.10 29.67 -7.09
CA LYS A 513 5.13 28.70 -6.72
C LYS A 513 4.69 27.24 -6.86
N CYS A 514 3.48 26.91 -6.43
CA CYS A 514 3.07 25.52 -6.17
C CYS A 514 1.91 25.03 -7.03
N MET A 515 1.12 25.90 -7.66
CA MET A 515 -0.09 25.51 -8.40
C MET A 515 -0.05 25.85 -9.88
N VAL A 516 1.13 26.20 -10.42
CA VAL A 516 1.31 26.37 -11.86
C VAL A 516 1.78 25.06 -12.47
N HIS A 517 1.04 24.55 -13.46
CA HIS A 517 1.53 23.46 -14.29
C HIS A 517 2.74 23.95 -15.09
N GLY A 518 3.87 23.26 -14.93
CA GLY A 518 5.08 23.61 -15.66
C GLY A 518 4.83 23.68 -17.17
N PRO A 519 5.31 24.71 -17.89
CA PRO A 519 5.08 24.83 -19.32
C PRO A 519 5.46 23.56 -20.06
N CYS A 520 4.60 23.16 -20.99
CA CYS A 520 4.70 21.94 -21.77
C CYS A 520 4.17 22.19 -23.18
N GLY A 521 4.08 21.14 -24.00
CA GLY A 521 3.66 21.28 -25.38
C GLY A 521 4.77 21.91 -26.21
N THR A 522 4.41 22.88 -27.04
CA THR A 522 5.36 23.63 -27.88
C THR A 522 6.34 24.46 -27.08
N ILE A 523 5.98 24.87 -25.85
CA ILE A 523 6.84 25.69 -24.97
C ILE A 523 7.97 24.85 -24.36
N ASN A 524 7.70 23.56 -24.09
CA ASN A 524 8.72 22.62 -23.61
C ASN A 524 8.29 21.18 -23.92
N ILE A 525 8.78 20.65 -25.04
CA ILE A 525 8.46 19.29 -25.49
C ILE A 525 9.06 18.22 -24.58
N ASN A 526 10.09 18.56 -23.80
CA ASN A 526 10.77 17.66 -22.88
C ASN A 526 10.12 17.59 -21.49
N SER A 527 9.00 18.30 -21.28
CA SER A 527 8.30 18.27 -19.99
C SER A 527 7.81 16.84 -19.65
N PRO A 528 7.95 16.35 -18.41
CA PRO A 528 7.58 14.97 -18.03
C PRO A 528 6.11 14.59 -18.25
N CYS A 529 5.24 15.58 -18.42
CA CYS A 529 3.82 15.40 -18.71
C CYS A 529 3.55 15.14 -20.21
N MET A 530 4.53 15.31 -21.10
CA MET A 530 4.38 15.07 -22.53
C MET A 530 4.36 13.57 -22.83
N ARG A 531 3.34 13.13 -23.58
CA ARG A 531 3.25 11.80 -24.19
C ARG A 531 2.72 11.96 -25.60
N ASP A 532 3.34 11.30 -26.57
CA ASP A 532 2.91 11.31 -27.97
C ASP A 532 2.71 12.74 -28.52
N GLY A 533 3.61 13.66 -28.15
CA GLY A 533 3.56 15.07 -28.57
C GLY A 533 2.49 15.93 -27.89
N GLN A 534 1.71 15.39 -26.95
CA GLN A 534 0.66 16.12 -26.23
C GLN A 534 0.83 16.05 -24.71
N CYS A 535 0.34 17.07 -24.01
CA CYS A 535 0.31 17.04 -22.55
C CYS A 535 -0.74 16.03 -22.08
N CYS A 536 -0.34 15.02 -21.30
CA CYS A 536 -1.25 14.00 -20.75
C CYS A 536 -2.27 14.57 -19.73
N LYS A 537 -2.12 15.84 -19.34
CA LYS A 537 -3.05 16.60 -18.48
C LYS A 537 -3.84 17.65 -19.27
N SER A 538 -3.65 17.72 -20.58
CA SER A 538 -4.30 18.64 -21.51
C SER A 538 -4.12 20.11 -21.09
N PHE A 539 -2.88 20.49 -20.76
CA PHE A 539 -2.48 21.88 -20.60
C PHE A 539 -1.84 22.40 -21.90
N PRO A 540 -2.00 23.71 -22.22
CA PRO A 540 -2.81 24.70 -21.49
C PRO A 540 -4.31 24.41 -21.58
N LYS A 541 -5.06 24.75 -20.54
CA LYS A 541 -6.53 24.65 -20.54
C LYS A 541 -7.14 25.78 -21.38
N GLN A 542 -8.42 25.66 -21.72
CA GLN A 542 -9.15 26.75 -22.39
C GLN A 542 -9.56 27.83 -21.37
N PHE A 543 -9.64 29.08 -21.81
CA PHE A 543 -10.30 30.13 -21.04
C PHE A 543 -11.80 29.87 -20.99
N LYS A 544 -12.40 30.17 -19.83
CA LYS A 544 -13.83 30.01 -19.55
C LYS A 544 -14.25 31.08 -18.56
N ASP A 545 -15.26 31.86 -18.91
CA ASP A 545 -15.77 32.92 -18.04
C ASP A 545 -16.58 32.37 -16.86
N ASP A 546 -17.19 31.20 -17.03
CA ASP A 546 -17.98 30.51 -16.01
C ASP A 546 -17.63 29.02 -15.92
N THR A 547 -17.84 28.43 -14.75
CA THR A 547 -17.66 26.98 -14.54
C THR A 547 -18.75 26.18 -15.28
N GLU A 548 -18.37 25.08 -15.94
CA GLU A 548 -19.28 24.16 -16.63
C GLU A 548 -19.27 22.77 -15.99
N GLU A 549 -20.44 22.14 -15.93
CA GLU A 549 -20.57 20.77 -15.43
C GLU A 549 -20.07 19.78 -16.50
N ASN A 550 -19.37 18.74 -16.04
CA ASN A 550 -18.91 17.65 -16.89
C ASN A 550 -19.45 16.33 -16.35
N VAL A 551 -20.38 15.70 -17.08
CA VAL A 551 -21.08 14.48 -16.66
C VAL A 551 -20.12 13.29 -16.47
N ASN A 552 -19.00 13.28 -17.19
CA ASN A 552 -18.05 12.16 -17.24
C ASN A 552 -16.65 12.46 -16.66
N GLY A 553 -16.43 13.67 -16.11
CA GLY A 553 -15.12 14.12 -15.64
C GLY A 553 -15.18 15.12 -14.49
N TYR A 554 -14.08 15.83 -14.27
CA TYR A 554 -14.06 16.99 -13.36
C TYR A 554 -14.76 18.19 -14.03
N PRO A 555 -15.37 19.11 -13.26
CA PRO A 555 -15.92 20.34 -13.80
C PRO A 555 -14.88 21.09 -14.64
N ILE A 556 -15.36 21.78 -15.67
CA ILE A 556 -14.51 22.72 -16.41
C ILE A 556 -14.53 24.02 -15.61
N TYR A 557 -13.50 24.24 -14.80
CA TYR A 557 -13.42 25.40 -13.91
C TYR A 557 -13.30 26.72 -14.69
N ARG A 558 -13.90 27.77 -14.14
CA ARG A 558 -13.67 29.16 -14.55
C ARG A 558 -12.18 29.49 -14.60
N ARG A 559 -11.77 30.08 -15.72
CA ARG A 559 -10.42 30.58 -16.03
C ARG A 559 -10.58 31.81 -16.91
N ARG A 560 -10.79 32.99 -16.31
CA ARG A 560 -10.94 34.23 -17.09
C ARG A 560 -9.63 34.64 -17.72
N ALA A 561 -9.70 35.29 -18.86
CA ALA A 561 -8.53 35.89 -19.49
C ALA A 561 -8.04 37.06 -18.63
N THR A 562 -6.76 37.04 -18.27
CA THR A 562 -6.07 38.10 -17.52
C THR A 562 -4.70 38.33 -18.14
N GLU A 563 -4.06 39.45 -17.80
CA GLU A 563 -2.67 39.68 -18.18
C GLU A 563 -1.78 38.54 -17.65
N PRO A 564 -0.88 37.98 -18.48
CA PRO A 564 0.07 36.98 -18.04
C PRO A 564 1.03 37.53 -16.98
N VAL A 565 1.43 36.67 -16.05
CA VAL A 565 2.43 36.97 -15.02
C VAL A 565 3.71 36.17 -15.27
N GLN A 566 4.86 36.74 -14.90
CA GLN A 566 6.14 36.05 -15.01
C GLN A 566 6.33 35.09 -13.84
N VAL A 567 6.49 33.79 -14.14
CA VAL A 567 6.80 32.73 -13.18
C VAL A 567 8.10 32.05 -13.61
N GLY A 568 9.19 32.38 -12.93
CA GLY A 568 10.53 31.96 -13.33
C GLY A 568 10.90 32.57 -14.69
N LYS A 569 11.18 31.72 -15.69
CA LYS A 569 11.52 32.15 -17.06
C LYS A 569 10.34 32.15 -18.04
N TYR A 570 9.13 31.93 -17.54
CA TYR A 570 7.95 31.69 -18.37
C TYR A 570 6.84 32.71 -18.08
N SER A 571 6.17 33.17 -19.14
CA SER A 571 4.96 33.99 -19.05
C SER A 571 3.73 33.08 -18.95
N ILE A 572 2.98 33.18 -17.86
CA ILE A 572 1.92 32.25 -17.48
C ILE A 572 0.61 33.00 -17.21
N ASP A 573 -0.51 32.43 -17.66
CA ASP A 573 -1.86 32.92 -17.38
C ASP A 573 -2.74 31.84 -16.70
N ASN A 574 -4.02 32.15 -16.51
CA ASN A 574 -4.99 31.26 -15.86
C ASN A 574 -5.18 29.89 -16.55
N ARG A 575 -4.70 29.67 -17.78
CA ARG A 575 -4.79 28.36 -18.46
C ARG A 575 -3.86 27.32 -17.87
N TRP A 576 -2.85 27.75 -17.11
CA TRP A 576 -1.82 26.89 -16.53
C TRP A 576 -2.03 26.59 -15.05
N VAL A 577 -2.99 27.25 -14.40
CA VAL A 577 -3.23 27.10 -12.96
C VAL A 577 -3.94 25.77 -12.68
N VAL A 578 -3.38 24.97 -11.79
CA VAL A 578 -3.99 23.73 -11.30
C VAL A 578 -5.07 24.09 -10.27
N PRO A 579 -6.28 23.48 -10.32
CA PRO A 579 -7.37 23.81 -9.39
C PRO A 579 -6.97 23.66 -7.92
N TYR A 580 -7.36 24.63 -7.08
CA TYR A 580 -6.96 24.68 -5.68
C TYR A 580 -8.04 25.29 -4.78
N ASN A 581 -7.93 25.04 -3.47
CA ASN A 581 -8.71 25.75 -2.46
C ASN A 581 -7.83 26.80 -1.75
N PRO A 582 -8.21 28.09 -1.75
CA PRO A 582 -7.40 29.16 -1.13
C PRO A 582 -7.02 28.92 0.33
N TRP A 583 -7.96 28.41 1.13
CA TRP A 583 -7.74 28.18 2.56
C TRP A 583 -6.73 27.05 2.80
N LEU A 584 -6.85 25.93 2.07
CA LEU A 584 -5.90 24.80 2.18
C LEU A 584 -4.49 25.22 1.78
N LEU A 585 -4.33 26.01 0.72
CA LEU A 585 -3.03 26.51 0.31
C LEU A 585 -2.40 27.42 1.37
N LYS A 586 -3.16 28.38 1.91
CA LYS A 586 -2.65 29.23 3.00
C LYS A 586 -2.36 28.45 4.28
N LYS A 587 -3.13 27.40 4.56
CA LYS A 587 -2.94 26.58 5.75
C LYS A 587 -1.70 25.71 5.66
N PHE A 588 -1.41 25.13 4.50
CA PHE A 588 -0.36 24.11 4.39
C PHE A 588 0.83 24.52 3.52
N ASN A 589 0.74 25.61 2.77
CA ASN A 589 1.83 26.12 1.92
C ASN A 589 2.49 25.02 1.07
N ALA A 590 1.67 24.30 0.31
CA ALA A 590 2.03 23.07 -0.40
C ALA A 590 1.30 22.96 -1.74
N HIS A 591 1.74 22.07 -2.62
CA HIS A 591 1.01 21.77 -3.86
C HIS A 591 -0.20 20.89 -3.53
N ILE A 592 -1.40 21.47 -3.52
CA ILE A 592 -2.66 20.77 -3.20
C ILE A 592 -3.65 20.97 -4.35
N ASN A 593 -3.70 20.00 -5.27
CA ASN A 593 -4.74 19.98 -6.29
C ASN A 593 -6.07 19.57 -5.66
N VAL A 594 -7.12 20.35 -5.88
CA VAL A 594 -8.46 20.11 -5.35
C VAL A 594 -9.44 19.97 -6.49
N GLU A 595 -9.99 18.77 -6.66
CA GLU A 595 -10.94 18.46 -7.72
C GLU A 595 -12.33 18.14 -7.16
N VAL A 596 -13.40 18.68 -7.77
CA VAL A 596 -14.78 18.34 -7.41
C VAL A 596 -15.18 17.04 -8.10
N CYS A 597 -15.62 16.06 -7.31
CA CYS A 597 -16.01 14.74 -7.80
C CYS A 597 -17.41 14.77 -8.42
N ALA A 598 -17.53 14.56 -9.74
CA ALA A 598 -18.83 14.42 -10.40
C ALA A 598 -19.49 13.04 -10.16
N SER A 599 -18.69 11.97 -10.01
CA SER A 599 -19.20 10.59 -9.89
C SER A 599 -18.35 9.71 -8.95
N VAL A 600 -18.80 8.49 -8.71
CA VAL A 600 -18.05 7.46 -7.95
C VAL A 600 -16.78 6.98 -8.67
N LYS A 601 -16.55 7.40 -9.93
CA LYS A 601 -15.31 7.10 -10.67
C LYS A 601 -14.07 7.62 -9.96
N SER A 602 -14.17 8.66 -9.11
CA SER A 602 -13.05 9.14 -8.29
C SER A 602 -12.59 8.10 -7.25
N VAL A 603 -13.49 7.25 -6.77
CA VAL A 603 -13.17 6.09 -5.90
C VAL A 603 -12.40 5.05 -6.71
N LYS A 604 -12.89 4.71 -7.92
CA LYS A 604 -12.13 3.87 -8.85
C LYS A 604 -10.75 4.47 -9.14
N TYR A 605 -10.63 5.78 -9.31
CA TYR A 605 -9.36 6.44 -9.56
C TYR A 605 -8.40 6.33 -8.38
N LEU A 606 -8.83 6.59 -7.13
CA LEU A 606 -8.00 6.38 -5.94
C LEU A 606 -7.45 4.95 -5.90
N TYR A 607 -8.30 3.98 -6.21
CA TYR A 607 -7.90 2.59 -6.24
C TYR A 607 -7.25 2.17 -7.56
N LYS A 608 -7.32 2.93 -8.66
CA LYS A 608 -6.58 2.70 -9.91
C LYS A 608 -5.08 2.81 -9.67
N TYR A 609 -4.64 3.72 -8.80
CA TYR A 609 -3.23 3.81 -8.38
C TYR A 609 -2.79 2.66 -7.47
N VAL A 610 -3.76 1.97 -6.89
CA VAL A 610 -3.59 0.83 -6.00
C VAL A 610 -3.64 -0.48 -6.82
N TYR A 611 -4.51 -0.56 -7.84
CA TYR A 611 -4.72 -1.69 -8.75
C TYR A 611 -3.95 -1.63 -10.08
N LYS A 612 -3.04 -0.67 -10.28
CA LYS A 612 -2.33 -0.45 -11.56
C LYS A 612 -1.40 -1.60 -11.99
N GLY A 613 -1.56 -2.77 -11.39
CA GLY A 613 -0.60 -3.86 -11.48
C GLY A 613 0.73 -3.44 -10.88
N HIS A 614 1.71 -4.28 -11.13
CA HIS A 614 3.09 -3.98 -10.81
C HIS A 614 3.65 -2.90 -11.75
N ASP A 615 4.63 -2.13 -11.28
CA ASP A 615 5.27 -1.06 -12.07
C ASP A 615 6.08 -1.58 -13.28
N ALA A 616 6.27 -2.90 -13.34
CA ALA A 616 6.90 -3.63 -14.42
C ALA A 616 6.01 -4.81 -14.86
N ALA A 617 5.97 -5.09 -16.17
CA ALA A 617 5.41 -6.31 -16.71
C ALA A 617 6.47 -7.42 -16.65
N SER A 618 6.12 -8.60 -16.12
CA SER A 618 6.96 -9.80 -16.15
C SER A 618 6.47 -10.71 -17.26
N VAL A 619 7.37 -11.10 -18.17
CA VAL A 619 7.09 -12.08 -19.23
C VAL A 619 7.85 -13.35 -18.86
N LYS A 620 7.12 -14.42 -18.56
CA LYS A 620 7.69 -15.71 -18.18
C LYS A 620 7.53 -16.70 -19.32
N ILE A 621 8.66 -17.21 -19.83
CA ILE A 621 8.68 -18.36 -20.74
C ILE A 621 8.63 -19.62 -19.86
N GLN A 622 7.49 -20.29 -19.82
CA GLN A 622 7.32 -21.53 -19.04
C GLN A 622 7.75 -22.75 -19.88
N LYS A 623 8.33 -23.76 -19.22
CA LYS A 623 8.60 -25.07 -19.83
C LYS A 623 7.26 -25.78 -20.08
N GLU A 624 7.16 -26.51 -21.20
CA GLU A 624 5.97 -27.29 -21.56
C GLU A 624 5.50 -28.20 -20.40
N GLY A 625 4.21 -28.12 -20.05
CA GLY A 625 3.54 -29.14 -19.24
C GLY A 625 3.18 -28.80 -17.78
N ALA A 626 3.22 -27.54 -17.30
CA ALA A 626 2.54 -27.14 -16.07
C ALA A 626 2.29 -25.61 -15.97
N LEU A 627 1.11 -25.20 -15.48
CA LEU A 627 0.76 -23.81 -15.18
C LEU A 627 1.07 -23.48 -13.71
N ASP A 628 2.24 -22.90 -13.45
CA ASP A 628 2.57 -22.39 -12.10
C ASP A 628 1.94 -21.00 -11.86
N HIS A 629 1.29 -20.83 -10.71
CA HIS A 629 0.75 -19.53 -10.25
C HIS A 629 1.43 -19.13 -8.94
N ASP A 630 2.43 -18.23 -9.02
CA ASP A 630 3.21 -17.77 -7.87
C ASP A 630 3.09 -16.26 -7.67
N GLU A 631 2.08 -15.85 -6.88
CA GLU A 631 1.83 -14.44 -6.59
C GLU A 631 2.97 -13.78 -5.80
N ILE A 632 3.77 -14.54 -5.04
CA ILE A 632 4.92 -13.99 -4.32
C ILE A 632 6.00 -13.59 -5.31
N LEU A 633 6.29 -14.45 -6.28
CA LEU A 633 7.28 -14.14 -7.31
C LEU A 633 6.82 -12.94 -8.15
N SER A 634 5.57 -12.95 -8.64
CA SER A 634 5.01 -11.81 -9.38
C SER A 634 5.06 -10.52 -8.58
N PHE A 635 4.74 -10.57 -7.28
CA PHE A 635 4.82 -9.43 -6.39
C PHE A 635 6.24 -8.87 -6.29
N VAL A 636 7.22 -9.74 -6.09
CA VAL A 636 8.62 -9.34 -5.89
C VAL A 636 9.25 -8.84 -7.18
N GLU A 637 9.07 -9.55 -8.30
CA GLU A 637 9.60 -9.17 -9.61
C GLU A 637 8.98 -7.91 -10.16
N GLY A 638 7.72 -7.64 -9.83
CA GLY A 638 7.00 -6.49 -10.34
C GLY A 638 7.16 -5.21 -9.52
N ARG A 639 7.63 -5.30 -8.27
CA ARG A 639 7.69 -4.14 -7.38
C ARG A 639 8.99 -3.35 -7.49
N TYR A 640 8.87 -2.04 -7.28
CA TYR A 640 9.99 -1.20 -6.87
C TYR A 640 9.86 -0.87 -5.39
N VAL A 641 10.99 -0.74 -4.70
CA VAL A 641 11.04 -0.26 -3.32
C VAL A 641 11.97 0.96 -3.27
N SER A 642 11.43 2.06 -2.77
CA SER A 642 12.17 3.31 -2.56
C SER A 642 12.54 3.50 -1.08
N ALA A 643 13.59 4.25 -0.78
CA ALA A 643 13.99 4.53 0.61
C ALA A 643 12.87 5.16 1.46
N PRO A 644 12.14 6.17 0.99
CA PRO A 644 10.92 6.66 1.63
C PRO A 644 9.86 5.59 1.96
N GLU A 645 9.59 4.70 1.01
CA GLU A 645 8.60 3.63 1.21
C GLU A 645 9.09 2.61 2.23
N ALA A 646 10.34 2.15 2.09
CA ALA A 646 10.97 1.22 3.00
C ALA A 646 10.97 1.75 4.45
N MET A 647 11.33 3.02 4.64
CA MET A 647 11.31 3.68 5.95
C MET A 647 9.89 3.74 6.55
N TRP A 648 8.89 4.10 5.74
CA TRP A 648 7.49 4.14 6.15
C TRP A 648 6.98 2.77 6.61
N ARG A 649 7.38 1.71 5.90
CA ARG A 649 7.00 0.33 6.20
C ARG A 649 7.72 -0.23 7.43
N LEU A 650 9.01 0.06 7.59
CA LEU A 650 9.79 -0.34 8.77
C LEU A 650 9.24 0.29 10.05
N ASN A 651 8.74 1.52 9.98
CA ASN A 651 8.06 2.20 11.10
C ASN A 651 6.59 1.80 11.30
N GLU A 652 6.08 0.81 10.54
CA GLU A 652 4.70 0.34 10.59
C GLU A 652 3.65 1.45 10.42
N PHE A 653 3.99 2.50 9.67
CA PHE A 653 3.04 3.56 9.38
C PHE A 653 1.98 3.06 8.39
N ASN A 654 0.72 3.45 8.64
CA ASN A 654 -0.39 3.08 7.75
C ASN A 654 -0.18 3.70 6.37
N LEU A 655 -0.28 2.90 5.29
CA LEU A 655 -0.27 3.41 3.91
C LEU A 655 -1.63 3.94 3.45
N SER A 656 -2.70 3.54 4.13
CA SER A 656 -4.05 3.99 3.84
C SER A 656 -4.81 4.18 5.15
N HIS A 657 -5.75 5.11 5.15
CA HIS A 657 -6.58 5.41 6.31
C HIS A 657 -8.04 5.57 5.88
N LYS A 658 -8.96 5.18 6.76
CA LYS A 658 -10.41 5.34 6.57
C LYS A 658 -10.97 5.92 7.86
N SER A 659 -11.81 6.94 7.75
CA SER A 659 -12.45 7.59 8.90
C SER A 659 -13.52 6.73 9.58
N HIS A 660 -14.01 5.69 8.90
CA HIS A 660 -15.08 4.81 9.37
C HIS A 660 -14.60 3.38 9.53
N THR A 661 -15.12 2.68 10.54
CA THR A 661 -14.89 1.24 10.73
C THR A 661 -15.91 0.44 9.94
N VAL A 662 -15.45 -0.40 9.02
CA VAL A 662 -16.30 -1.32 8.26
C VAL A 662 -16.26 -2.71 8.91
N VAL A 663 -17.38 -3.12 9.51
CA VAL A 663 -17.57 -4.44 10.13
C VAL A 663 -18.09 -5.42 9.09
N ARG A 664 -17.31 -6.45 8.80
CA ARG A 664 -17.69 -7.49 7.84
C ARG A 664 -18.60 -8.50 8.51
N LEU A 665 -19.79 -8.67 7.95
CA LEU A 665 -20.85 -9.53 8.45
C LEU A 665 -20.81 -10.88 7.75
N ALA A 666 -20.95 -11.97 8.50
CA ALA A 666 -21.06 -13.31 7.96
C ALA A 666 -22.34 -13.48 7.14
N VAL A 667 -22.23 -14.19 6.01
CA VAL A 667 -23.34 -14.69 5.20
C VAL A 667 -23.00 -16.14 4.88
N HIS A 668 -23.84 -17.08 5.27
CA HIS A 668 -23.68 -18.50 5.01
C HIS A 668 -25.03 -19.19 5.11
N LEU A 669 -25.18 -20.31 4.42
CA LEU A 669 -26.39 -21.15 4.49
C LEU A 669 -26.46 -21.88 5.86
N PRO A 670 -27.64 -22.43 6.22
CA PRO A 670 -27.78 -23.25 7.43
C PRO A 670 -26.72 -24.35 7.49
N GLN A 671 -26.02 -24.48 8.62
CA GLN A 671 -24.96 -25.47 8.86
C GLN A 671 -23.73 -25.38 7.94
N GLN A 672 -23.65 -24.37 7.07
CA GLN A 672 -22.50 -24.12 6.19
C GLN A 672 -21.63 -22.95 6.67
N GLN A 673 -21.60 -22.69 7.98
CA GLN A 673 -20.65 -21.73 8.55
C GLN A 673 -19.21 -22.21 8.33
N PRO A 674 -18.27 -21.31 8.01
CA PRO A 674 -16.87 -21.69 7.87
C PRO A 674 -16.29 -22.10 9.23
N ILE A 675 -15.69 -23.29 9.31
CA ILE A 675 -15.04 -23.83 10.50
C ILE A 675 -13.52 -23.84 10.32
N VAL A 676 -12.81 -23.64 11.43
CA VAL A 676 -11.34 -23.52 11.46
C VAL A 676 -10.77 -24.66 12.29
N TYR A 677 -10.04 -25.58 11.62
CA TYR A 677 -9.34 -26.68 12.27
C TYR A 677 -7.87 -26.81 11.82
N GLN A 678 -7.07 -27.55 12.59
CA GLN A 678 -5.77 -28.08 12.17
C GLN A 678 -5.99 -29.53 11.75
N ASP A 679 -5.30 -30.02 10.73
CA ASP A 679 -5.42 -31.40 10.26
C ASP A 679 -5.32 -32.40 11.43
N GLY A 680 -6.25 -33.35 11.49
CA GLY A 680 -6.38 -34.30 12.60
C GLY A 680 -7.16 -33.79 13.81
N GLN A 681 -7.66 -32.55 13.79
CA GLN A 681 -8.52 -31.97 14.82
C GLN A 681 -9.91 -31.56 14.30
N GLU A 682 -10.38 -32.21 13.22
CA GLU A 682 -11.65 -31.93 12.55
C GLU A 682 -12.82 -32.03 13.55
N ALA A 683 -12.91 -33.15 14.27
CA ALA A 683 -13.98 -33.41 15.23
C ALA A 683 -14.02 -32.35 16.33
N GLN A 684 -12.86 -32.06 16.95
CA GLN A 684 -12.76 -31.03 17.98
C GLN A 684 -13.12 -29.63 17.45
N ALA A 685 -12.81 -29.34 16.19
CA ALA A 685 -13.17 -28.06 15.61
C ALA A 685 -14.65 -27.94 15.29
N ILE A 686 -15.31 -29.03 14.91
CA ILE A 686 -16.77 -29.10 14.78
C ILE A 686 -17.40 -28.84 16.15
N GLU A 687 -16.92 -29.50 17.22
CA GLU A 687 -17.38 -29.26 18.59
C GLU A 687 -17.18 -27.80 19.01
N ARG A 688 -15.98 -27.23 18.78
CA ARG A 688 -15.70 -25.82 19.07
C ARG A 688 -16.58 -24.87 18.24
N ALA A 689 -16.86 -25.20 16.99
CA ALA A 689 -17.71 -24.38 16.13
C ALA A 689 -19.18 -24.45 16.53
N ALA A 690 -19.66 -25.59 17.01
CA ALA A 690 -21.01 -25.75 17.55
C ALA A 690 -21.24 -24.82 18.76
N LEU A 691 -20.20 -24.53 19.54
CA LEU A 691 -20.25 -23.59 20.67
C LEU A 691 -20.11 -22.12 20.28
N ARG A 692 -19.76 -21.81 19.02
CA ARG A 692 -19.46 -20.44 18.57
C ARG A 692 -20.47 -19.95 17.55
N LYS A 693 -21.01 -18.76 17.82
CA LYS A 693 -21.95 -18.11 16.90
C LYS A 693 -21.23 -17.22 15.91
N THR A 694 -21.77 -17.18 14.69
CA THR A 694 -21.40 -16.19 13.67
C THR A 694 -22.12 -14.87 13.95
N THR A 695 -21.71 -13.79 13.28
CA THR A 695 -22.44 -12.51 13.39
C THR A 695 -23.91 -12.65 12.95
N LEU A 696 -24.20 -13.57 12.02
CA LEU A 696 -25.53 -13.83 11.49
C LEU A 696 -26.39 -14.61 12.48
N THR A 697 -25.89 -15.74 12.97
CA THR A 697 -26.62 -16.57 13.95
C THR A 697 -26.78 -15.87 15.30
N SER A 698 -25.81 -15.06 15.71
CA SER A 698 -25.95 -14.20 16.88
C SER A 698 -26.96 -13.06 16.65
N TRP A 699 -27.13 -12.56 15.43
CA TRP A 699 -28.15 -11.54 15.14
C TRP A 699 -29.57 -12.12 15.29
N PHE A 700 -29.78 -13.36 14.88
CA PHE A 700 -31.03 -14.09 15.12
C PHE A 700 -31.37 -14.17 16.61
N GLU A 701 -30.41 -14.57 17.45
CA GLU A 701 -30.62 -14.58 18.90
C GLU A 701 -30.82 -13.18 19.50
N LEU A 702 -30.10 -12.18 19.00
CA LEU A 702 -30.30 -10.80 19.42
C LEU A 702 -31.74 -10.37 19.17
N ASN A 703 -32.30 -10.69 18.00
CA ASN A 703 -33.70 -10.39 17.71
C ASN A 703 -34.65 -11.19 18.61
N LYS A 704 -34.35 -12.43 19.00
CA LYS A 704 -35.20 -13.15 19.99
C LYS A 704 -35.26 -12.42 21.34
N ASN A 705 -34.13 -11.89 21.78
CA ASN A 705 -33.94 -11.46 23.16
C ASN A 705 -34.08 -9.95 23.38
N ASP A 706 -33.86 -9.13 22.35
CA ASP A 706 -33.93 -7.67 22.42
C ASP A 706 -34.88 -7.12 21.34
N PRO A 707 -36.14 -6.81 21.70
CA PRO A 707 -37.11 -6.23 20.77
C PRO A 707 -36.63 -4.94 20.10
N SER A 708 -35.69 -4.20 20.71
CA SER A 708 -35.14 -2.98 20.09
C SER A 708 -34.28 -3.26 18.85
N ALA A 709 -33.86 -4.52 18.62
CA ALA A 709 -33.13 -4.94 17.43
C ALA A 709 -34.05 -5.27 16.22
N HIS A 710 -35.35 -5.52 16.44
CA HIS A 710 -36.27 -5.98 15.39
C HIS A 710 -36.37 -5.03 14.19
N ASN A 711 -36.26 -3.73 14.44
CA ASN A 711 -36.38 -2.69 13.42
C ASN A 711 -35.04 -2.29 12.80
N ILE A 712 -33.97 -3.04 13.08
CA ILE A 712 -32.62 -2.76 12.58
C ILE A 712 -32.25 -3.84 11.56
N SER A 713 -31.91 -3.41 10.34
CA SER A 713 -31.42 -4.33 9.30
C SER A 713 -30.12 -5.00 9.73
N TYR A 714 -29.87 -6.23 9.27
CA TYR A 714 -28.63 -6.93 9.62
C TYR A 714 -27.37 -6.11 9.27
N SER A 715 -27.38 -5.41 8.14
CA SER A 715 -26.29 -4.49 7.74
C SER A 715 -26.08 -3.30 8.67
N ASP A 716 -27.11 -2.86 9.41
CA ASP A 716 -27.04 -1.71 10.31
C ASP A 716 -26.77 -2.10 11.77
N ILE A 717 -26.88 -3.38 12.14
CA ILE A 717 -26.62 -3.86 13.51
C ILE A 717 -25.28 -3.36 14.06
N PRO A 718 -24.15 -3.37 13.32
CA PRO A 718 -22.87 -2.88 13.84
C PRO A 718 -22.87 -1.42 14.30
N GLN A 719 -23.79 -0.59 13.82
CA GLN A 719 -23.95 0.80 14.29
C GLN A 719 -24.51 0.88 15.72
N TYR A 720 -25.33 -0.10 16.13
CA TYR A 720 -26.01 -0.10 17.43
C TYR A 720 -25.47 -1.15 18.39
N TYR A 721 -24.78 -2.17 17.88
CA TYR A 721 -24.25 -3.28 18.65
C TYR A 721 -22.78 -3.54 18.28
N VAL A 722 -22.03 -4.11 19.22
CA VAL A 722 -20.66 -4.59 19.06
C VAL A 722 -20.68 -6.11 19.17
N PHE A 723 -20.09 -6.80 18.19
CA PHE A 723 -19.94 -8.24 18.25
C PHE A 723 -18.74 -8.59 19.16
N ASP A 724 -19.02 -9.20 20.31
CA ASP A 724 -18.01 -9.69 21.22
C ASP A 724 -17.49 -11.04 20.71
N LYS A 725 -16.23 -11.08 20.25
CA LYS A 725 -15.62 -12.29 19.71
C LYS A 725 -15.36 -13.39 20.76
N SER A 726 -15.31 -13.03 22.04
CA SER A 726 -15.07 -13.97 23.14
C SER A 726 -16.35 -14.75 23.47
N THR A 727 -17.46 -14.04 23.66
CA THR A 727 -18.77 -14.66 23.95
C THR A 727 -19.56 -15.01 22.68
N THR A 728 -19.09 -14.55 21.51
CA THR A 728 -19.78 -14.65 20.21
C THR A 728 -21.19 -14.06 20.21
N ASN A 729 -21.39 -12.95 20.95
CA ASN A 729 -22.70 -12.30 21.10
C ASN A 729 -22.66 -10.82 20.71
N TRP A 730 -23.78 -10.29 20.22
CA TRP A 730 -23.99 -8.85 20.08
C TRP A 730 -24.28 -8.19 21.44
N LYS A 731 -23.56 -7.11 21.75
CA LYS A 731 -23.77 -6.27 22.94
C LYS A 731 -24.11 -4.84 22.51
N LYS A 732 -25.01 -4.16 23.23
CA LYS A 732 -25.34 -2.75 22.93
C LYS A 732 -24.09 -1.88 22.91
N ARG A 733 -23.92 -1.12 21.84
CA ARG A 733 -22.79 -0.21 21.63
C ARG A 733 -22.97 1.04 22.47
N GLN A 734 -21.93 1.40 23.20
CA GLN A 734 -21.94 2.56 24.09
C GLN A 734 -21.50 3.86 23.38
N ARG A 735 -20.64 3.78 22.36
CA ARG A 735 -20.08 4.96 21.67
C ARG A 735 -19.68 4.69 20.21
N GLY A 736 -19.64 5.76 19.41
CA GLY A 736 -19.04 5.78 18.08
C GLY A 736 -19.82 5.06 16.98
N GLY A 737 -21.08 4.70 17.22
CA GLY A 737 -21.91 3.96 16.27
C GLY A 737 -22.07 4.65 14.92
N GLN A 738 -22.14 5.98 14.91
CA GLN A 738 -22.26 6.80 13.71
C GLN A 738 -21.08 6.61 12.72
N ASN A 739 -19.92 6.18 13.21
CA ASN A 739 -18.72 5.94 12.40
C ASN A 739 -18.51 4.46 12.04
N VAL A 740 -19.55 3.61 12.22
CA VAL A 740 -19.50 2.18 11.94
C VAL A 740 -20.47 1.81 10.82
N ILE A 741 -20.02 0.94 9.93
CA ILE A 741 -20.78 0.45 8.77
C ILE A 741 -20.70 -1.08 8.76
N GLY A 742 -21.85 -1.76 8.68
CA GLY A 742 -21.86 -3.19 8.39
C GLY A 742 -21.76 -3.44 6.89
N ARG A 743 -20.95 -4.42 6.50
CA ARG A 743 -20.78 -4.83 5.11
C ARG A 743 -20.97 -6.33 5.00
N LEU A 744 -21.95 -6.76 4.21
CA LEU A 744 -22.07 -8.15 3.79
C LEU A 744 -21.04 -8.41 2.67
N PRO A 745 -20.40 -9.59 2.63
CA PRO A 745 -19.51 -9.97 1.53
C PRO A 745 -20.27 -9.93 0.21
N VAL A 746 -19.54 -9.67 -0.87
CA VAL A 746 -20.04 -9.95 -2.22
C VAL A 746 -20.10 -11.46 -2.34
N VAL A 747 -21.23 -11.99 -2.79
CA VAL A 747 -21.43 -13.42 -3.05
C VAL A 747 -21.59 -13.56 -4.57
N SER A 748 -20.93 -14.55 -5.17
CA SER A 748 -21.09 -14.84 -6.60
C SER A 748 -22.49 -15.37 -6.85
N ILE A 749 -23.08 -15.05 -8.00
CA ILE A 749 -24.36 -15.64 -8.40
C ILE A 749 -24.27 -17.16 -8.63
N LEU A 750 -23.05 -17.66 -8.90
CA LEU A 750 -22.76 -19.10 -8.97
C LEU A 750 -22.94 -19.80 -7.60
N ASP A 751 -22.82 -19.06 -6.50
CA ASP A 751 -23.21 -19.51 -5.15
C ASP A 751 -24.67 -19.10 -4.90
N SER A 752 -25.56 -19.64 -5.74
CA SER A 752 -26.95 -19.19 -5.97
C SER A 752 -27.74 -18.94 -4.67
N GLU A 753 -27.93 -19.97 -3.84
CA GLU A 753 -28.74 -19.83 -2.63
C GLU A 753 -28.15 -18.85 -1.61
N ARG A 754 -26.82 -18.76 -1.52
CA ARG A 754 -26.15 -17.80 -0.63
C ARG A 754 -26.25 -16.37 -1.18
N TYR A 755 -26.25 -16.21 -2.49
CA TYR A 755 -26.49 -14.93 -3.16
C TYR A 755 -27.89 -14.42 -2.84
N TYR A 756 -28.92 -15.27 -2.99
CA TYR A 756 -30.30 -14.89 -2.67
C TYR A 756 -30.52 -14.66 -1.16
N LEU A 757 -29.90 -15.47 -0.30
CA LEU A 757 -29.87 -15.20 1.15
C LEU A 757 -29.30 -13.80 1.45
N ARG A 758 -28.18 -13.43 0.81
CA ARG A 758 -27.58 -12.10 0.97
C ARG A 758 -28.56 -11.00 0.56
N MET A 759 -29.29 -11.18 -0.54
CA MET A 759 -30.30 -10.21 -1.00
C MET A 759 -31.40 -10.00 0.05
N LEU A 760 -31.94 -11.08 0.61
CA LEU A 760 -32.95 -11.02 1.66
C LEU A 760 -32.41 -10.35 2.93
N LEU A 761 -31.17 -10.66 3.35
CA LEU A 761 -30.52 -10.05 4.50
C LEU A 761 -30.30 -8.53 4.37
N LEU A 762 -30.27 -8.00 3.15
CA LEU A 762 -30.19 -6.56 2.89
C LEU A 762 -31.56 -5.85 2.96
N ARG A 763 -32.67 -6.59 3.12
CA ARG A 763 -34.05 -6.08 3.05
C ARG A 763 -34.86 -6.39 4.30
N LYS A 764 -34.75 -7.61 4.81
CA LYS A 764 -35.46 -8.06 6.01
C LYS A 764 -34.76 -7.58 7.29
N SER A 765 -35.54 -7.12 8.25
CA SER A 765 -35.12 -6.84 9.63
C SER A 765 -35.82 -7.79 10.61
N GLY A 766 -35.27 -7.92 11.81
CA GLY A 766 -35.91 -8.66 12.90
C GLY A 766 -36.02 -10.18 12.76
N ALA A 767 -35.47 -10.78 11.69
CA ALA A 767 -35.49 -12.24 11.53
C ALA A 767 -34.82 -12.95 12.73
N ILE A 768 -35.45 -13.99 13.25
CA ILE A 768 -34.95 -14.76 14.41
C ILE A 768 -34.41 -16.14 14.03
N SER A 769 -34.44 -16.48 12.74
CA SER A 769 -33.96 -17.76 12.21
C SER A 769 -33.75 -17.68 10.70
N PHE A 770 -33.17 -18.73 10.11
CA PHE A 770 -33.15 -18.89 8.65
C PHE A 770 -34.56 -19.14 8.09
N ASP A 771 -35.43 -19.83 8.82
CA ASP A 771 -36.82 -20.08 8.41
C ASP A 771 -37.64 -18.78 8.33
N ASP A 772 -37.39 -17.81 9.22
CA ASP A 772 -37.97 -16.47 9.15
C ASP A 772 -37.55 -15.73 7.87
N ILE A 773 -36.29 -15.92 7.45
CA ILE A 773 -35.80 -15.35 6.19
C ILE A 773 -36.48 -16.01 5.00
N LEU A 774 -36.77 -17.31 5.05
CA LEU A 774 -37.52 -18.03 4.02
C LEU A 774 -39.02 -17.69 4.03
N THR A 775 -39.55 -17.15 5.13
CA THR A 775 -40.98 -16.88 5.27
C THR A 775 -41.34 -15.50 4.71
N VAL A 776 -42.15 -15.44 3.66
CA VAL A 776 -42.62 -14.20 3.03
C VAL A 776 -44.14 -14.21 3.01
N ASN A 777 -44.79 -13.11 3.44
CA ASN A 777 -46.25 -13.01 3.53
C ASN A 777 -46.92 -14.15 4.34
N GLY A 778 -46.23 -14.69 5.36
CA GLY A 778 -46.71 -15.80 6.18
C GLY A 778 -46.52 -17.19 5.56
N LEU A 779 -46.00 -17.30 4.34
CA LEU A 779 -45.71 -18.56 3.66
C LEU A 779 -44.20 -18.87 3.72
N ARG A 780 -43.85 -20.07 4.16
CA ARG A 780 -42.46 -20.54 4.20
C ARG A 780 -42.05 -21.10 2.85
N CYS A 781 -41.14 -20.42 2.16
CA CYS A 781 -40.56 -20.88 0.90
C CYS A 781 -39.56 -22.04 1.13
N ILE A 782 -39.27 -22.79 0.06
CA ILE A 782 -38.32 -23.92 0.09
C ILE A 782 -36.88 -23.43 -0.06
N THR A 783 -36.65 -22.45 -0.94
CA THR A 783 -35.33 -21.89 -1.27
C THR A 783 -35.28 -20.38 -1.03
N PHE A 784 -34.08 -19.84 -0.85
CA PHE A 784 -33.87 -18.39 -0.73
C PHE A 784 -34.15 -17.67 -2.05
N GLN A 785 -33.91 -18.34 -3.19
CA GLN A 785 -34.35 -17.85 -4.49
C GLN A 785 -35.87 -17.66 -4.55
N GLN A 786 -36.64 -18.69 -4.16
CA GLN A 786 -38.10 -18.61 -4.14
C GLN A 786 -38.58 -17.51 -3.18
N ALA A 787 -37.95 -17.40 -2.00
CA ALA A 787 -38.25 -16.31 -1.08
C ALA A 787 -37.96 -14.93 -1.68
N CYS A 788 -36.91 -14.78 -2.51
CA CYS A 788 -36.67 -13.53 -3.24
C CYS A 788 -37.75 -13.25 -4.29
N GLN A 789 -38.22 -14.27 -5.04
CA GLN A 789 -39.33 -14.16 -5.99
C GLN A 789 -40.62 -13.68 -5.30
N GLU A 790 -41.02 -14.36 -4.22
CA GLU A 790 -42.21 -14.01 -3.44
C GLU A 790 -42.11 -12.63 -2.78
N TYR A 791 -40.89 -12.24 -2.38
CA TYR A 791 -40.63 -10.89 -1.87
C TYR A 791 -40.63 -9.81 -2.98
N GLY A 792 -40.72 -10.21 -4.25
CA GLY A 792 -40.73 -9.32 -5.40
C GLY A 792 -39.35 -8.77 -5.79
N LEU A 793 -38.26 -9.43 -5.38
CA LEU A 793 -36.89 -9.03 -5.72
C LEU A 793 -36.42 -9.55 -7.08
N LEU A 794 -37.12 -10.53 -7.65
CA LEU A 794 -36.71 -11.25 -8.88
C LEU A 794 -37.70 -11.06 -10.05
N ARG A 795 -38.32 -9.88 -10.17
CA ARG A 795 -39.23 -9.58 -11.29
C ARG A 795 -38.46 -8.96 -12.45
N GLY A 796 -38.51 -9.58 -13.63
CA GLY A 796 -37.77 -9.19 -14.82
C GLY A 796 -36.24 -9.21 -14.62
N ASP A 797 -35.51 -8.46 -15.44
CA ASP A 797 -34.04 -8.49 -15.45
C ASP A 797 -33.37 -7.63 -14.36
N GLN A 798 -34.15 -6.99 -13.48
CA GLN A 798 -33.62 -6.03 -12.50
C GLN A 798 -32.50 -6.62 -11.62
N GLN A 799 -32.57 -7.90 -11.28
CA GLN A 799 -31.51 -8.61 -10.54
C GLN A 799 -30.17 -8.66 -11.29
N TRP A 800 -30.22 -8.81 -12.61
CA TRP A 800 -29.05 -8.85 -13.49
C TRP A 800 -28.47 -7.45 -13.63
N HIS A 801 -29.33 -6.43 -13.78
CA HIS A 801 -28.89 -5.04 -13.74
C HIS A 801 -28.28 -4.67 -12.40
N ASP A 802 -28.87 -5.09 -11.28
CA ASP A 802 -28.33 -4.85 -9.94
C ASP A 802 -26.98 -5.54 -9.75
N ALA A 803 -26.82 -6.78 -10.23
CA ALA A 803 -25.58 -7.53 -10.18
C ALA A 803 -24.46 -6.85 -11.00
N LEU A 804 -24.74 -6.47 -12.25
CA LEU A 804 -23.80 -5.76 -13.11
C LEU A 804 -23.49 -4.36 -12.57
N ASN A 805 -24.48 -3.62 -12.04
CA ASN A 805 -24.25 -2.32 -11.39
C ASN A 805 -23.43 -2.44 -10.10
N GLU A 806 -23.61 -3.54 -9.34
CA GLU A 806 -22.79 -3.81 -8.16
C GLU A 806 -21.36 -4.13 -8.58
N ALA A 807 -21.18 -5.06 -9.53
CA ALA A 807 -19.89 -5.46 -10.07
C ALA A 807 -19.16 -4.29 -10.72
N ALA A 808 -19.86 -3.46 -11.50
CA ALA A 808 -19.30 -2.33 -12.25
C ALA A 808 -18.65 -1.29 -11.35
N LYS A 809 -18.96 -1.31 -10.05
CA LYS A 809 -18.24 -0.52 -9.07
C LYS A 809 -16.81 -1.05 -8.91
N PHE A 810 -16.60 -2.35 -8.66
CA PHE A 810 -15.31 -2.91 -8.22
C PHE A 810 -14.52 -3.75 -9.22
N GLN A 811 -15.15 -4.28 -10.27
CA GLN A 811 -14.49 -5.16 -11.23
C GLN A 811 -13.88 -4.38 -12.39
N SER A 812 -12.83 -4.93 -13.01
CA SER A 812 -12.31 -4.41 -14.27
C SER A 812 -13.31 -4.63 -15.42
N PRO A 813 -13.25 -3.84 -16.51
CA PRO A 813 -14.16 -4.03 -17.65
C PRO A 813 -14.16 -5.45 -18.21
N ARG A 814 -12.99 -6.11 -18.31
CA ARG A 814 -12.90 -7.53 -18.70
C ARG A 814 -13.63 -8.47 -17.73
N GLN A 815 -13.46 -8.28 -16.42
CA GLN A 815 -14.17 -9.06 -15.41
C GLN A 815 -15.69 -8.81 -15.44
N LEU A 816 -16.12 -7.59 -15.83
CA LEU A 816 -17.53 -7.30 -16.06
C LEU A 816 -18.06 -8.02 -17.29
N ARG A 817 -17.28 -8.08 -18.38
CA ARG A 817 -17.62 -8.86 -19.58
C ARG A 817 -17.71 -10.36 -19.28
N MET A 818 -16.83 -10.89 -18.43
CA MET A 818 -16.96 -12.28 -17.92
C MET A 818 -18.25 -12.48 -17.11
N LEU A 819 -18.58 -11.57 -16.20
CA LEU A 819 -19.83 -11.65 -15.43
C LEU A 819 -21.07 -11.53 -16.34
N PHE A 820 -21.02 -10.65 -17.32
CA PHE A 820 -22.07 -10.50 -18.33
C PHE A 820 -22.26 -11.81 -19.10
N ALA A 821 -21.18 -12.42 -19.62
CA ALA A 821 -21.24 -13.71 -20.30
C ALA A 821 -21.77 -14.84 -19.41
N MET A 822 -21.40 -14.85 -18.12
CA MET A 822 -21.95 -15.81 -17.13
C MET A 822 -23.44 -15.59 -16.88
N ILE A 823 -23.90 -14.34 -16.79
CA ILE A 823 -25.32 -14.02 -16.63
C ILE A 823 -26.10 -14.48 -17.87
N CYS A 824 -25.56 -14.31 -19.08
CA CYS A 824 -26.19 -14.84 -20.28
C CYS A 824 -26.16 -16.38 -20.35
N GLY A 825 -25.10 -17.01 -19.84
CA GLY A 825 -24.92 -18.46 -19.85
C GLY A 825 -25.77 -19.23 -18.83
N PHE A 826 -25.97 -18.65 -17.64
CA PHE A 826 -26.63 -19.32 -16.52
C PHE A 826 -27.84 -18.57 -15.96
N GLY A 827 -27.99 -17.29 -16.29
CA GLY A 827 -29.11 -16.47 -15.85
C GLY A 827 -30.30 -16.61 -16.79
N GLU A 828 -31.49 -16.69 -16.21
CA GLU A 828 -32.75 -16.52 -16.95
C GLU A 828 -32.93 -15.01 -17.22
N VAL A 829 -32.27 -14.50 -18.26
CA VAL A 829 -32.39 -13.10 -18.71
C VAL A 829 -33.47 -13.02 -19.77
N GLU A 830 -34.45 -12.12 -19.59
CA GLU A 830 -35.56 -11.91 -20.52
C GLU A 830 -35.13 -11.07 -21.73
N ASP A 831 -34.31 -10.02 -21.54
CA ASP A 831 -33.85 -9.05 -22.55
C ASP A 831 -32.33 -8.78 -22.43
N VAL A 832 -31.55 -9.69 -23.02
CA VAL A 832 -30.08 -9.54 -23.10
C VAL A 832 -29.64 -8.27 -23.85
N PRO A 833 -30.31 -7.85 -24.95
CA PRO A 833 -30.05 -6.56 -25.58
C PRO A 833 -30.18 -5.34 -24.65
N ASP A 834 -31.25 -5.23 -23.85
CA ASP A 834 -31.37 -4.13 -22.87
C ASP A 834 -30.26 -4.20 -21.82
N LEU A 835 -29.95 -5.41 -21.32
CA LEU A 835 -28.87 -5.64 -20.39
C LEU A 835 -27.51 -5.17 -20.95
N TRP A 836 -27.24 -5.42 -22.23
CA TRP A 836 -26.05 -4.89 -22.90
C TRP A 836 -26.08 -3.36 -22.98
N VAL A 837 -27.16 -2.77 -23.50
CA VAL A 837 -27.28 -1.31 -23.72
C VAL A 837 -27.09 -0.53 -22.42
N GLN A 838 -27.72 -0.98 -21.33
CA GLN A 838 -27.68 -0.32 -20.03
C GLN A 838 -26.28 -0.36 -19.40
N HIS A 839 -25.49 -1.41 -19.68
CA HIS A 839 -24.18 -1.63 -19.05
C HIS A 839 -22.99 -1.43 -19.98
N GLN A 840 -23.22 -1.15 -21.27
CA GLN A 840 -22.23 -1.04 -22.32
C GLN A 840 -21.05 -0.14 -21.91
N VAL A 841 -21.33 1.05 -21.38
CA VAL A 841 -20.30 2.03 -20.98
C VAL A 841 -19.31 1.44 -19.96
N SER A 842 -19.79 0.63 -19.03
CA SER A 842 -18.94 -0.03 -18.03
C SER A 842 -18.22 -1.24 -18.62
N LEU A 843 -18.88 -1.96 -19.53
CA LEU A 843 -18.34 -3.14 -20.20
C LEU A 843 -17.25 -2.79 -21.22
N CYS A 844 -17.22 -1.58 -21.80
CA CYS A 844 -16.25 -1.19 -22.83
C CYS A 844 -15.25 -0.10 -22.37
N GLU A 845 -15.24 0.28 -21.09
CA GLU A 845 -14.45 1.41 -20.56
C GLU A 845 -12.94 1.34 -20.92
N ASP A 846 -12.35 0.15 -20.90
CA ASP A 846 -10.94 -0.10 -21.27
C ASP A 846 -10.69 0.11 -22.77
N PHE A 847 -11.59 -0.39 -23.62
CA PHE A 847 -11.47 -0.27 -25.07
C PHE A 847 -11.78 1.14 -25.57
N VAL A 848 -12.75 1.83 -24.98
CA VAL A 848 -13.02 3.25 -25.29
C VAL A 848 -11.82 4.12 -24.95
N HIS A 849 -11.15 3.87 -23.84
CA HIS A 849 -9.94 4.61 -23.46
C HIS A 849 -8.76 4.32 -24.40
N ARG A 850 -8.65 3.11 -24.95
CA ARG A 850 -7.54 2.71 -25.83
C ARG A 850 -7.78 3.10 -27.30
N TYR A 851 -9.03 3.08 -27.74
CA TYR A 851 -9.43 3.32 -29.12
C TYR A 851 -10.33 4.56 -29.18
N SER A 852 -11.65 4.39 -29.33
CA SER A 852 -12.60 5.49 -29.35
C SER A 852 -13.97 5.06 -28.80
N GLU A 853 -14.86 6.02 -28.52
CA GLU A 853 -16.24 5.74 -28.12
C GLU A 853 -17.01 4.96 -29.21
N GLN A 854 -16.63 5.10 -30.47
CA GLN A 854 -17.28 4.44 -31.61
C GLN A 854 -16.82 2.98 -31.76
N THR A 855 -15.52 2.73 -31.62
CA THR A 855 -14.94 1.39 -31.85
C THR A 855 -14.88 0.55 -30.58
N GLY A 856 -14.77 1.17 -29.40
CA GLY A 856 -14.66 0.49 -28.11
C GLY A 856 -15.75 -0.56 -27.82
N PRO A 857 -17.04 -0.29 -28.08
CA PRO A 857 -18.10 -1.28 -27.93
C PRO A 857 -17.94 -2.53 -28.82
N HIS A 858 -17.39 -2.39 -30.02
CA HIS A 858 -17.17 -3.51 -30.95
C HIS A 858 -16.09 -4.47 -30.43
N TYR A 859 -15.01 -3.93 -29.87
CA TYR A 859 -13.98 -4.74 -29.20
C TYR A 859 -14.52 -5.44 -27.95
N ALA A 860 -15.37 -4.77 -27.17
CA ALA A 860 -16.00 -5.38 -26.01
C ALA A 860 -16.93 -6.54 -26.40
N LEU A 861 -17.70 -6.40 -27.47
CA LEU A 861 -18.55 -7.47 -28.00
C LEU A 861 -17.71 -8.66 -28.52
N ALA A 862 -16.61 -8.41 -29.23
CA ALA A 862 -15.71 -9.48 -29.68
C ALA A 862 -15.11 -10.29 -28.51
N ASP A 863 -14.68 -9.60 -27.44
CA ASP A 863 -14.20 -10.25 -26.20
C ASP A 863 -15.34 -11.04 -25.50
N ILE A 864 -16.58 -10.54 -25.54
CA ILE A 864 -17.76 -11.27 -25.02
C ILE A 864 -18.06 -12.51 -25.87
N GLU A 865 -17.97 -12.43 -27.20
CA GLU A 865 -18.18 -13.58 -28.10
C GLU A 865 -17.25 -14.74 -27.74
N GLU A 866 -15.96 -14.46 -27.53
CA GLU A 866 -14.98 -15.47 -27.09
C GLU A 866 -15.38 -16.11 -25.75
N LEU A 867 -15.78 -15.29 -24.77
CA LEU A 867 -16.21 -15.76 -23.45
C LEU A 867 -17.50 -16.62 -23.51
N LEU A 868 -18.43 -16.29 -24.41
CA LEU A 868 -19.70 -17.01 -24.58
C LEU A 868 -19.53 -18.41 -25.15
N THR A 869 -18.43 -18.66 -25.88
CA THR A 869 -18.10 -20.00 -26.42
C THR A 869 -18.09 -21.07 -25.34
N SER A 870 -17.62 -20.73 -24.14
CA SER A 870 -17.58 -21.63 -22.97
C SER A 870 -18.97 -22.05 -22.46
N TYR A 871 -20.04 -21.37 -22.88
CA TYR A 871 -21.43 -21.64 -22.52
C TYR A 871 -22.28 -22.14 -23.70
N ASN A 872 -21.65 -22.49 -24.84
CA ASN A 872 -22.34 -22.84 -26.09
C ASN A 872 -23.29 -21.74 -26.63
N LEU A 873 -23.04 -20.48 -26.26
CA LEU A 873 -23.77 -19.29 -26.72
C LEU A 873 -22.93 -18.51 -27.74
N SER A 874 -23.58 -17.57 -28.44
CA SER A 874 -22.96 -16.61 -29.35
C SER A 874 -23.68 -15.27 -29.28
N LEU A 875 -23.07 -14.17 -29.72
CA LEU A 875 -23.77 -12.87 -29.74
C LEU A 875 -25.04 -12.95 -30.59
N GLN A 876 -24.99 -13.71 -31.70
CA GLN A 876 -26.13 -13.93 -32.57
C GLN A 876 -27.28 -14.66 -31.86
N LYS A 877 -26.98 -15.69 -31.05
CA LYS A 877 -27.99 -16.40 -30.25
C LYS A 877 -28.61 -15.53 -29.15
N LEU A 878 -27.89 -14.50 -28.71
CA LEU A 878 -28.33 -13.56 -27.68
C LEU A 878 -28.91 -12.26 -28.26
N HIS A 879 -29.15 -12.19 -29.58
CA HIS A 879 -29.66 -11.02 -30.28
C HIS A 879 -28.80 -9.74 -30.08
N LEU A 880 -27.51 -9.90 -29.83
CA LEU A 880 -26.55 -8.81 -29.73
C LEU A 880 -25.88 -8.53 -31.10
N PRO A 881 -25.35 -7.31 -31.32
CA PRO A 881 -24.70 -6.98 -32.59
C PRO A 881 -23.49 -7.89 -32.85
N THR A 882 -23.50 -8.62 -33.96
CA THR A 882 -22.35 -9.41 -34.41
C THR A 882 -21.24 -8.49 -34.91
N VAL A 883 -19.99 -8.84 -34.64
CA VAL A 883 -18.83 -7.99 -34.95
C VAL A 883 -17.92 -8.69 -35.95
N ASP A 884 -17.77 -8.12 -37.15
CA ASP A 884 -16.72 -8.50 -38.09
C ASP A 884 -15.49 -7.62 -37.86
N LEU A 885 -14.55 -8.09 -37.03
CA LEU A 885 -13.24 -7.44 -36.88
C LEU A 885 -12.22 -8.06 -37.86
N PRO A 886 -11.40 -7.24 -38.56
CA PRO A 886 -10.33 -7.77 -39.41
C PRO A 886 -9.34 -8.63 -38.59
N ALA A 887 -8.88 -9.75 -39.16
CA ALA A 887 -7.97 -10.69 -38.49
C ALA A 887 -6.70 -10.04 -37.90
N SER A 888 -6.22 -8.94 -38.48
CA SER A 888 -5.06 -8.16 -38.01
C SER A 888 -5.27 -7.46 -36.65
N VAL A 889 -6.52 -7.38 -36.18
CA VAL A 889 -6.92 -6.74 -34.93
C VAL A 889 -7.00 -7.77 -33.78
N LEU A 890 -7.37 -9.02 -34.08
CA LEU A 890 -7.40 -10.14 -33.13
C LEU A 890 -5.98 -10.60 -32.73
N GLU A 891 -5.01 -10.55 -33.65
CA GLU A 891 -3.60 -10.87 -33.33
C GLU A 891 -2.94 -9.87 -32.37
N ARG A 892 -3.45 -8.64 -32.27
CA ARG A 892 -2.99 -7.62 -31.30
C ARG A 892 -3.71 -7.71 -29.95
N ALA A 893 -4.69 -8.60 -29.83
CA ALA A 893 -5.55 -8.80 -28.68
C ALA A 893 -5.09 -9.97 -27.79
N ASN A 894 -3.80 -10.33 -27.80
CA ASN A 894 -3.22 -11.15 -26.73
C ASN A 894 -3.17 -10.32 -25.44
N PHE A 895 -4.24 -10.43 -24.66
CA PHE A 895 -4.48 -9.70 -23.42
C PHE A 895 -3.80 -10.36 -22.20
N ASP A 896 -2.56 -9.95 -21.94
CA ASP A 896 -1.94 -10.02 -20.60
C ASP A 896 -1.45 -8.62 -20.18
N VAL A 897 -2.34 -7.82 -19.57
CA VAL A 897 -2.00 -6.70 -18.66
C VAL A 897 -3.08 -6.54 -17.60
#